data_AF-A0A1W7ABP8-F1
#
_entry.id   AF-A0A1W7ABP8-F1
#
_cell.length_a   1.000
_cell.length_b   1.000
_cell.length_c   1.000
_cell.angle_alpha   90.00
_cell.angle_beta   90.00
_cell.angle_gamma   90.00
#
_symmetry.space_group_name_H-M   'P 1'
#
loop_
_entity.id
_entity.type
_entity.pdbx_description
1 polymer ?
#
loop_
_entity_poly.entity_id
_entity_poly.type
_entity_poly.pdbx_seq_one_letter_code
_entity_poly.pdbx_strand_id
1 'polypeptide(L)'
;MEVNSLKTKNNFHNYITIKQADNTSPIELLLCGPDGSVINKLNQNCTLTLLDTKDRMIRQKSYEKIIDGVLTFKVVNDLKANIHSLEITTADGQKFPSDGKFTVYVSDTHDDTELNIINNLSLDETFNKLANNLVENAVEEKFTLLSSDTQGQTEVILARKNFQSLGARLDRFDEKSSHIYNLMEFESAKTLMGDGNYDFTPVFKAAVDAAPDGSVINIPAGEFIMLNGLIVQKNITFVGVGFNTVIKPVNFAFQFGVKDPRKDVFGSIFNIRFQGDNTRRGHTSRMYGSTNASLAFTTKTTSLAGTSSAARGVIFQGVYSPAQVDGCYFYDLDEGLVGLAQYGMSFTNNKFWYCNVNIKLGQWVTTVNIQNNTIERGAIGIFGGYASTKVTIIDNVIEANYAGCDILLYGNGEDYSIKRNYFEASPDVIVLRADSSGDFSPHKIYIEDNFGVKVFVRCDIGHLYLKHNNMRDVQFEIPIGTKLQNIVFEDNYEWSTRNPYDIEYVTLNSEAAKYIDEITFINHNTHRPSKPITKPIYKGFITQKSSFYKVSSSAVAERGFSLEVPNDSLNAIVEIRALKSKSILAKSPREILFRGAIKRTADATTLAQLKKIEEITYDEINATAIGVGTAPTTTVTGNTTDVQKVDFNFLNYTAGSSAEWHFDVKVITSHTGIKILS
;
A
#
# COMPACT_ATOMS: atom_id res chain seq x y z
N MET A 1 31.43 -33.09 28.40
CA MET A 1 31.08 -33.21 26.97
C MET A 1 32.30 -32.71 26.24
N GLU A 2 33.06 -33.63 25.64
CA GLU A 2 34.25 -33.28 24.87
C GLU A 2 33.79 -32.62 23.56
N VAL A 3 34.01 -31.30 23.43
CA VAL A 3 33.46 -30.52 22.32
C VAL A 3 34.50 -30.48 21.21
N ASN A 4 34.28 -31.28 20.17
CA ASN A 4 35.03 -31.10 18.91
C ASN A 4 34.69 -29.73 18.33
N SER A 5 35.71 -29.01 17.84
CA SER A 5 35.58 -27.60 17.45
C SER A 5 36.11 -27.34 16.04
N LEU A 6 35.81 -26.15 15.52
CA LEU A 6 36.33 -25.64 14.26
C LEU A 6 37.16 -24.38 14.53
N LYS A 7 38.27 -24.24 13.80
CA LYS A 7 39.10 -23.03 13.84
C LYS A 7 39.44 -22.59 12.43
N THR A 8 39.57 -21.29 12.22
CA THR A 8 40.15 -20.78 10.97
C THR A 8 41.67 -20.90 11.00
N LYS A 9 42.30 -21.02 9.83
CA LYS A 9 43.77 -21.02 9.71
C LYS A 9 44.45 -19.75 10.27
N ASN A 10 43.71 -18.65 10.39
CA ASN A 10 44.18 -17.33 10.83
C ASN A 10 43.78 -16.95 12.27
N ASN A 11 43.55 -17.92 13.18
CA ASN A 11 43.31 -17.74 14.63
C ASN A 11 41.95 -17.14 15.07
N PHE A 12 40.90 -17.11 14.22
CA PHE A 12 39.54 -16.84 14.69
C PHE A 12 38.88 -18.12 15.20
N HIS A 13 38.46 -18.11 16.48
CA HIS A 13 38.09 -19.34 17.19
C HIS A 13 36.63 -19.74 17.12
N ASN A 14 35.70 -18.93 16.61
CA ASN A 14 34.27 -19.31 16.60
C ASN A 14 33.46 -18.71 15.45
N TYR A 15 34.09 -17.95 14.54
CA TYR A 15 33.38 -17.35 13.43
C TYR A 15 34.26 -17.01 12.23
N ILE A 16 33.62 -16.81 11.09
CA ILE A 16 34.18 -16.22 9.87
C ILE A 16 33.29 -15.09 9.37
N THR A 17 33.89 -14.08 8.72
CA THR A 17 33.16 -13.04 8.00
C THR A 17 33.37 -13.23 6.50
N ILE A 18 32.29 -13.35 5.75
CA ILE A 18 32.29 -13.52 4.29
C ILE A 18 31.73 -12.25 3.65
N LYS A 19 32.44 -11.74 2.63
CA LYS A 19 31.92 -10.67 1.76
C LYS A 19 31.16 -11.32 0.61
N GLN A 20 30.00 -10.77 0.24
CA GLN A 20 29.18 -11.36 -0.83
C GLN A 20 29.92 -11.48 -2.18
N ALA A 21 30.75 -10.49 -2.52
CA ALA A 21 31.56 -10.51 -3.74
C ALA A 21 32.73 -11.52 -3.71
N ASP A 22 32.94 -12.25 -2.61
CA ASP A 22 34.07 -13.16 -2.41
C ASP A 22 33.69 -14.65 -2.60
N ASN A 23 32.78 -14.94 -3.52
CA ASN A 23 32.41 -16.32 -3.90
C ASN A 23 33.54 -17.10 -4.60
N THR A 24 34.70 -16.47 -4.81
CA THR A 24 35.86 -17.08 -5.48
C THR A 24 36.93 -17.62 -4.53
N SER A 25 37.03 -17.09 -3.30
CA SER A 25 38.08 -17.47 -2.34
C SER A 25 37.74 -18.75 -1.57
N PRO A 26 38.65 -19.73 -1.52
CA PRO A 26 38.47 -20.91 -0.67
C PRO A 26 38.59 -20.55 0.82
N ILE A 27 37.68 -21.10 1.62
CA ILE A 27 37.68 -21.00 3.08
C ILE A 27 38.32 -22.26 3.64
N GLU A 28 39.35 -22.08 4.46
CA GLU A 28 40.09 -23.18 5.10
C GLU A 28 39.75 -23.26 6.60
N LEU A 29 39.21 -24.41 7.02
CA LEU A 29 38.85 -24.72 8.39
C LEU A 29 39.68 -25.89 8.91
N LEU A 30 40.14 -25.77 10.15
CA LEU A 30 40.87 -26.80 10.89
C LEU A 30 39.91 -27.52 11.83
N LEU A 31 39.75 -28.83 11.64
CA LEU A 31 38.93 -29.67 12.49
C LEU A 31 39.74 -30.05 13.73
N CYS A 32 39.23 -29.67 14.90
CA CYS A 32 39.95 -29.81 16.16
C CYS A 32 39.28 -30.83 17.08
N GLY A 33 40.10 -31.60 17.78
CA GLY A 33 39.66 -32.50 18.83
C GLY A 33 39.23 -31.73 20.09
N PRO A 34 38.81 -32.45 21.14
CA PRO A 34 38.31 -31.86 22.38
C PRO A 34 39.34 -31.02 23.15
N ASP A 35 40.62 -31.30 22.95
CA ASP A 35 41.75 -30.55 23.51
C ASP A 35 42.11 -29.30 22.69
N GLY A 36 41.37 -29.04 21.61
CA GLY A 36 41.60 -27.93 20.69
C GLY A 36 42.77 -28.12 19.74
N SER A 37 43.42 -29.30 19.73
CA SER A 37 44.46 -29.66 18.76
C SER A 37 43.84 -30.08 17.43
N VAL A 38 44.52 -29.80 16.31
CA VAL A 38 44.04 -30.19 14.98
C VAL A 38 44.15 -31.72 14.81
N ILE A 39 43.11 -32.34 14.27
CA ILE A 39 43.07 -33.80 14.06
C ILE A 39 43.83 -34.15 12.77
N ASN A 40 45.16 -34.04 12.81
CA ASN A 40 46.07 -34.11 11.65
C ASN A 40 46.09 -35.46 10.89
N LYS A 41 45.29 -36.46 11.31
CA LYS A 41 45.16 -37.76 10.63
C LYS A 41 43.77 -38.01 10.06
N LEU A 42 42.86 -37.03 10.17
CA LEU A 42 41.50 -37.15 9.67
C LEU A 42 41.48 -36.95 8.15
N ASN A 43 41.23 -38.04 7.41
CA ASN A 43 41.22 -38.06 5.95
C ASN A 43 39.96 -38.78 5.45
N GLN A 44 38.87 -38.03 5.23
CA GLN A 44 37.59 -38.62 4.80
C GLN A 44 36.67 -37.62 4.10
N ASN A 45 35.64 -38.13 3.43
CA ASN A 45 34.56 -37.31 2.88
C ASN A 45 33.67 -36.76 4.00
N CYS A 46 33.08 -35.60 3.78
CA CYS A 46 32.12 -34.98 4.68
C CYS A 46 31.04 -34.20 3.92
N THR A 47 29.95 -33.90 4.63
CA THR A 47 28.91 -32.98 4.20
C THR A 47 29.05 -31.68 4.98
N LEU A 48 29.20 -30.55 4.29
CA LEU A 48 29.15 -29.22 4.88
C LEU A 48 27.76 -28.61 4.68
N THR A 49 27.21 -27.98 5.71
CA THR A 49 25.91 -27.32 5.68
C THR A 49 26.00 -25.90 6.24
N LEU A 50 25.48 -24.92 5.49
CA LEU A 50 25.26 -23.54 5.93
C LEU A 50 23.76 -23.32 6.15
N LEU A 51 23.38 -22.95 7.36
CA LEU A 51 22.00 -22.73 7.78
C LEU A 51 21.79 -21.27 8.20
N ASP A 52 20.82 -20.60 7.58
CA ASP A 52 20.38 -19.25 7.98
C ASP A 52 19.66 -19.35 9.33
N THR A 53 20.18 -18.66 10.34
CA THR A 53 19.65 -18.76 11.71
C THR A 53 18.32 -18.01 11.91
N LYS A 54 17.98 -17.08 11.02
CA LYS A 54 16.76 -16.26 11.10
C LYS A 54 15.55 -16.99 10.54
N ASP A 55 15.66 -17.53 9.32
CA ASP A 55 14.55 -18.23 8.66
C ASP A 55 14.67 -19.76 8.66
N ARG A 56 15.74 -20.31 9.25
CA ARG A 56 15.99 -21.75 9.44
C ARG A 56 16.06 -22.54 8.12
N MET A 57 16.47 -21.89 7.03
CA MET A 57 16.67 -22.55 5.74
C MET A 57 18.14 -22.86 5.46
N ILE A 58 18.40 -24.04 4.90
CA ILE A 58 19.73 -24.44 4.42
C ILE A 58 20.05 -23.61 3.18
N ARG A 59 21.10 -22.80 3.25
CA ARG A 59 21.59 -21.97 2.14
C ARG A 59 22.57 -22.71 1.25
N GLN A 60 23.36 -23.60 1.82
CA GLN A 60 24.28 -24.44 1.07
C GLN A 60 24.42 -25.79 1.75
N LYS A 61 24.47 -26.84 0.94
CA LYS A 61 24.89 -28.17 1.34
C LYS A 61 25.87 -28.68 0.30
N SER A 62 27.10 -28.96 0.69
CA SER A 62 28.14 -29.45 -0.23
C SER A 62 28.83 -30.70 0.30
N TYR A 63 29.34 -31.51 -0.62
CA TYR A 63 30.11 -32.72 -0.32
C TYR A 63 31.57 -32.41 -0.54
N GLU A 64 32.33 -32.41 0.55
CA GLU A 64 33.72 -31.99 0.57
C GLU A 64 34.61 -33.13 1.08
N LYS A 65 35.93 -32.93 0.98
CA LYS A 65 36.92 -33.87 1.50
C LYS A 65 37.80 -33.19 2.53
N ILE A 66 37.96 -33.84 3.68
CA ILE A 66 38.91 -33.45 4.72
C ILE A 66 40.24 -34.13 4.42
N ILE A 67 41.32 -33.36 4.43
CA ILE A 67 42.69 -33.85 4.23
C ILE A 67 43.53 -33.40 5.43
N ASP A 68 44.11 -34.36 6.15
CA ASP A 68 44.92 -34.15 7.36
C ASP A 68 44.29 -33.16 8.37
N GLY A 69 42.97 -33.29 8.60
CA GLY A 69 42.23 -32.43 9.52
C GLY A 69 41.90 -31.03 8.99
N VAL A 70 42.20 -30.74 7.72
CA VAL A 70 41.87 -29.49 7.03
C VAL A 70 40.69 -29.71 6.09
N LEU A 71 39.66 -28.87 6.21
CA LEU A 71 38.58 -28.75 5.25
C LEU A 71 38.75 -27.46 4.46
N THR A 72 38.75 -27.57 3.14
CA THR A 72 38.73 -26.42 2.22
C THR A 72 37.46 -26.47 1.40
N PHE A 73 36.67 -25.40 1.42
CA PHE A 73 35.41 -25.30 0.66
C PHE A 73 35.19 -23.89 0.11
N LYS A 74 34.23 -23.73 -0.78
CA LYS A 74 33.79 -22.42 -1.29
C LYS A 74 32.32 -22.20 -1.00
N VAL A 75 31.93 -20.95 -0.79
CA VAL A 75 30.53 -20.56 -0.79
C VAL A 75 30.13 -20.27 -2.23
N VAL A 76 29.20 -21.07 -2.76
CA VAL A 76 28.77 -20.99 -4.17
C VAL A 76 27.37 -20.39 -4.33
N ASN A 77 26.60 -20.32 -3.24
CA ASN A 77 25.26 -19.73 -3.22
C ASN A 77 25.29 -18.36 -2.54
N ASP A 78 24.43 -17.46 -3.00
CA ASP A 78 24.23 -16.16 -2.35
C ASP A 78 23.70 -16.35 -0.92
N LEU A 79 24.43 -15.79 0.05
CA LEU A 79 24.03 -15.83 1.46
C LEU A 79 23.37 -14.51 1.84
N LYS A 80 22.19 -14.54 2.44
CA LYS A 80 21.57 -13.30 2.97
C LYS A 80 22.51 -12.62 3.97
N ALA A 81 22.36 -11.31 4.16
CA ALA A 81 23.04 -10.57 5.23
C ALA A 81 22.44 -10.88 6.63
N ASN A 82 22.41 -12.16 6.98
CA ASN A 82 21.98 -12.71 8.25
C ASN A 82 23.14 -13.49 8.89
N ILE A 83 22.99 -13.81 10.16
CA ILE A 83 23.87 -14.75 10.85
C ILE A 83 23.57 -16.17 10.35
N HIS A 84 24.60 -16.90 9.96
CA HIS A 84 24.50 -18.29 9.56
C HIS A 84 25.25 -19.20 10.55
N SER A 85 24.85 -20.47 10.60
CA SER A 85 25.57 -21.53 11.32
C SER A 85 26.18 -22.50 10.31
N LEU A 86 27.40 -22.97 10.60
CA LEU A 86 28.12 -23.94 9.79
C LEU A 86 28.24 -25.26 10.56
N GLU A 87 27.79 -26.35 9.94
CA GLU A 87 27.93 -27.71 10.45
C GLU A 87 28.64 -28.59 9.41
N ILE A 88 29.61 -29.39 9.86
CA ILE A 88 30.28 -30.41 9.06
C ILE A 88 29.94 -31.77 9.65
N THR A 89 29.34 -32.64 8.84
CA THR A 89 29.07 -34.04 9.20
C THR A 89 29.97 -34.95 8.37
N THR A 90 30.88 -35.66 9.03
CA THR A 90 31.78 -36.64 8.43
C THR A 90 31.04 -37.91 7.96
N ALA A 91 31.67 -38.70 7.09
CA ALA A 91 31.10 -39.94 6.57
C ALA A 91 30.76 -40.98 7.65
N ASP A 92 31.49 -41.00 8.77
CA ASP A 92 31.24 -41.83 9.94
C ASP A 92 30.22 -41.21 10.93
N GLY A 93 29.63 -40.06 10.58
CA GLY A 93 28.56 -39.41 11.33
C GLY A 93 29.02 -38.45 12.44
N GLN A 94 30.32 -38.24 12.62
CA GLN A 94 30.82 -37.23 13.57
C GLN A 94 30.54 -35.81 13.07
N LYS A 95 30.16 -34.92 13.99
CA LYS A 95 29.80 -33.53 13.70
C LYS A 95 30.82 -32.54 14.24
N PHE A 96 31.08 -31.49 13.45
CA PHE A 96 31.93 -30.37 13.81
C PHE A 96 31.23 -29.03 13.52
N PRO A 97 31.23 -28.07 14.47
CA PRO A 97 31.50 -28.30 15.88
C PRO A 97 30.39 -29.18 16.47
N SER A 98 30.70 -29.99 17.48
CA SER A 98 29.71 -30.93 18.04
C SER A 98 28.57 -30.24 18.80
N ASP A 99 28.75 -28.96 19.16
CA ASP A 99 27.73 -28.12 19.80
C ASP A 99 26.89 -27.30 18.80
N GLY A 100 27.20 -27.39 17.51
CA GLY A 100 26.55 -26.63 16.44
C GLY A 100 26.85 -25.12 16.43
N LYS A 101 27.85 -24.65 17.21
CA LYS A 101 28.16 -23.22 17.36
C LYS A 101 29.41 -22.82 16.56
N PHE A 102 29.26 -22.70 15.24
CA PHE A 102 30.24 -21.98 14.42
C PHE A 102 29.52 -20.96 13.56
N THR A 103 29.81 -19.68 13.81
CA THR A 103 29.03 -18.58 13.27
C THR A 103 29.64 -18.05 11.98
N VAL A 104 28.81 -17.84 10.96
CA VAL A 104 29.22 -17.19 9.71
C VAL A 104 28.49 -15.86 9.62
N TYR A 105 29.26 -14.77 9.64
CA TYR A 105 28.76 -13.42 9.40
C TYR A 105 28.90 -13.12 7.92
N VAL A 106 27.81 -12.71 7.29
CA VAL A 106 27.85 -12.19 5.93
C VAL A 106 27.83 -10.68 6.05
N SER A 107 28.92 -10.02 5.68
CA SER A 107 28.97 -8.56 5.74
C SER A 107 28.04 -7.97 4.69
N ASP A 108 27.36 -6.88 5.05
CA ASP A 108 26.76 -5.92 4.11
C ASP A 108 27.89 -5.25 3.31
N THR A 109 28.56 -5.99 2.41
CA THR A 109 29.28 -5.34 1.33
C THR A 109 28.22 -4.91 0.36
N HIS A 110 27.92 -3.62 0.35
CA HIS A 110 27.18 -2.98 -0.72
C HIS A 110 27.74 -3.49 -2.06
N ASP A 111 26.94 -4.27 -2.77
CA ASP A 111 26.68 -3.88 -4.13
C ASP A 111 25.34 -3.16 -4.12
N ASP A 112 25.37 -1.89 -3.70
CA ASP A 112 24.33 -0.92 -4.10
C ASP A 112 24.26 -0.86 -5.62
N THR A 113 25.20 -1.44 -6.36
CA THR A 113 25.10 -1.73 -7.79
C THR A 113 24.14 -2.88 -8.07
N GLU A 114 24.02 -3.94 -7.26
CA GLU A 114 22.96 -4.96 -7.40
C GLU A 114 21.61 -4.49 -6.88
N LEU A 115 21.57 -3.67 -5.82
CA LEU A 115 20.34 -2.95 -5.47
C LEU A 115 19.99 -1.90 -6.54
N ASN A 116 20.96 -1.28 -7.22
CA ASN A 116 20.71 -0.44 -8.40
C ASN A 116 20.43 -1.23 -9.67
N ILE A 117 20.83 -2.50 -9.79
CA ILE A 117 20.52 -3.38 -10.93
C ILE A 117 19.15 -4.03 -10.71
N ILE A 118 18.77 -4.39 -9.49
CA ILE A 118 17.41 -4.86 -9.14
C ILE A 118 16.42 -3.68 -9.18
N ASN A 119 16.84 -2.47 -8.79
CA ASN A 119 16.01 -1.28 -8.93
C ASN A 119 16.03 -0.67 -10.36
N ASN A 120 16.93 -1.10 -11.26
CA ASN A 120 16.97 -0.63 -12.67
C ASN A 120 16.79 -1.72 -13.76
N LEU A 121 16.66 -3.01 -13.42
CA LEU A 121 16.29 -4.06 -14.37
C LEU A 121 14.78 -4.13 -14.48
N SER A 122 14.28 -4.22 -15.70
CA SER A 122 12.86 -4.41 -15.93
C SER A 122 12.42 -5.81 -15.48
N LEU A 123 11.18 -5.93 -15.02
CA LEU A 123 10.56 -7.19 -14.56
C LEU A 123 10.70 -8.33 -15.59
N ASP A 124 10.76 -7.98 -16.88
CA ASP A 124 10.89 -8.88 -18.03
C ASP A 124 12.29 -9.51 -18.16
N GLU A 125 13.36 -8.80 -17.77
CA GLU A 125 14.73 -9.34 -17.82
C GLU A 125 15.01 -10.32 -16.68
N THR A 126 14.34 -10.11 -15.55
CA THR A 126 14.42 -10.98 -14.36
C THR A 126 13.71 -12.31 -14.60
N PHE A 127 12.54 -12.29 -15.25
CA PHE A 127 11.79 -13.49 -15.61
C PHE A 127 12.54 -14.39 -16.60
N ASN A 128 13.21 -13.80 -17.60
CA ASN A 128 13.94 -14.57 -18.62
C ASN A 128 15.19 -15.28 -18.07
N LYS A 129 15.91 -14.65 -17.11
CA LYS A 129 17.08 -15.30 -16.46
C LYS A 129 16.67 -16.39 -15.46
N LEU A 130 15.56 -16.21 -14.74
CA LEU A 130 15.04 -17.24 -13.84
C LEU A 130 14.47 -18.43 -14.61
N ALA A 131 13.75 -18.18 -15.72
CA ALA A 131 13.18 -19.22 -16.56
C ALA A 131 14.25 -20.12 -17.20
N ASN A 132 15.35 -19.54 -17.68
CA ASN A 132 16.43 -20.32 -18.32
C ASN A 132 17.19 -21.21 -17.32
N ASN A 133 17.52 -20.69 -16.12
CA ASN A 133 18.26 -21.45 -15.10
C ASN A 133 17.43 -22.55 -14.41
N LEU A 134 16.11 -22.37 -14.24
CA LEU A 134 15.23 -23.39 -13.67
C LEU A 134 14.90 -24.50 -14.66
N VAL A 135 14.83 -24.18 -15.96
CA VAL A 135 14.55 -25.18 -17.01
C VAL A 135 15.78 -26.04 -17.28
N GLU A 136 16.98 -25.46 -17.39
CA GLU A 136 18.21 -26.24 -17.66
C GLU A 136 18.54 -27.21 -16.52
N ASN A 137 18.51 -26.76 -15.26
CA ASN A 137 18.81 -27.62 -14.11
C ASN A 137 17.74 -28.70 -13.87
N ALA A 138 16.44 -28.39 -14.05
CA ALA A 138 15.37 -29.36 -13.86
C ALA A 138 15.28 -30.38 -15.01
N VAL A 139 15.73 -30.01 -16.21
CA VAL A 139 15.82 -30.92 -17.36
C VAL A 139 17.04 -31.83 -17.22
N GLU A 140 18.21 -31.31 -16.85
CA GLU A 140 19.44 -32.11 -16.70
C GLU A 140 19.39 -33.06 -15.50
N GLU A 141 18.80 -32.64 -14.37
CA GLU A 141 18.59 -33.51 -13.20
C GLU A 141 17.56 -34.62 -13.49
N LYS A 142 16.51 -34.34 -14.27
CA LYS A 142 15.55 -35.37 -14.74
C LYS A 142 16.12 -36.26 -15.83
N PHE A 143 16.93 -35.74 -16.74
CA PHE A 143 17.55 -36.54 -17.79
C PHE A 143 18.51 -37.55 -17.20
N THR A 144 19.29 -37.16 -16.19
CA THR A 144 20.23 -38.04 -15.46
C THR A 144 19.50 -39.10 -14.61
N LEU A 145 18.33 -38.76 -14.05
CA LEU A 145 17.47 -39.71 -13.33
C LEU A 145 16.73 -40.70 -14.26
N LEU A 146 16.55 -40.35 -15.53
CA LEU A 146 15.86 -41.16 -16.54
C LEU A 146 16.82 -41.94 -17.45
N SER A 147 18.11 -41.59 -17.48
CA SER A 147 19.10 -42.15 -18.40
C SER A 147 20.07 -43.17 -17.79
N SER A 148 19.95 -43.51 -16.49
CA SER A 148 20.83 -44.53 -15.91
C SER A 148 20.47 -45.93 -16.46
N ASP A 149 21.43 -46.58 -17.13
CA ASP A 149 21.34 -47.86 -17.85
C ASP A 149 21.02 -49.11 -16.99
N THR A 150 20.33 -48.95 -15.86
CA THR A 150 20.03 -50.05 -14.91
C THR A 150 18.57 -50.13 -14.45
N GLN A 151 17.61 -49.49 -15.14
CA GLN A 151 16.20 -49.62 -14.75
C GLN A 151 15.61 -50.99 -15.17
N GLY A 152 15.65 -51.95 -14.25
CA GLY A 152 14.90 -53.20 -14.33
C GLY A 152 13.39 -52.95 -14.28
N GLN A 153 12.64 -53.67 -15.12
CA GLN A 153 11.20 -53.50 -15.38
C GLN A 153 10.26 -53.66 -14.16
N THR A 154 10.78 -53.78 -12.94
CA THR A 154 10.00 -54.08 -11.73
C THR A 154 9.77 -52.86 -10.82
N GLU A 155 10.53 -51.76 -10.96
CA GLU A 155 10.36 -50.56 -10.12
C GLU A 155 9.21 -49.62 -10.56
N VAL A 156 8.67 -49.81 -11.77
CA VAL A 156 7.56 -49.00 -12.31
C VAL A 156 6.24 -49.24 -11.56
N ILE A 157 6.10 -50.35 -10.81
CA ILE A 157 4.79 -50.78 -10.27
C ILE A 157 4.58 -50.40 -8.78
N LEU A 158 5.63 -50.13 -8.00
CA LEU A 158 5.48 -49.93 -6.54
C LEU A 158 5.37 -48.46 -6.07
N ALA A 159 5.68 -47.47 -6.93
CA ALA A 159 5.66 -46.04 -6.55
C ALA A 159 4.27 -45.35 -6.62
N ARG A 160 3.16 -46.09 -6.82
CA ARG A 160 1.81 -45.50 -7.01
C ARG A 160 0.71 -46.18 -6.20
N LYS A 161 0.84 -46.28 -4.88
CA LYS A 161 -0.33 -46.54 -4.04
C LYS A 161 -1.16 -45.29 -3.70
N ASN A 162 -0.65 -44.07 -3.91
CA ASN A 162 -1.36 -42.81 -3.60
C ASN A 162 -1.20 -41.68 -4.64
N PHE A 163 -0.63 -41.93 -5.82
CA PHE A 163 -0.53 -40.93 -6.88
C PHE A 163 -1.12 -41.47 -8.18
N GLN A 164 -1.88 -40.61 -8.88
CA GLN A 164 -2.47 -40.90 -10.18
C GLN A 164 -1.40 -41.40 -11.20
N SER A 165 -1.84 -42.21 -12.16
CA SER A 165 -0.98 -42.81 -13.19
C SER A 165 -0.26 -41.76 -14.04
N LEU A 166 0.78 -42.16 -14.77
CA LEU A 166 1.59 -41.24 -15.58
C LEU A 166 0.73 -40.76 -16.75
N GLY A 167 -0.04 -41.67 -17.34
CA GLY A 167 -1.12 -41.35 -18.28
C GLY A 167 -2.05 -40.30 -17.70
N ALA A 168 -2.68 -40.54 -16.54
CA ALA A 168 -3.59 -39.56 -15.93
C ALA A 168 -2.93 -38.21 -15.52
N ARG A 169 -1.60 -38.14 -15.47
CA ARG A 169 -0.85 -36.88 -15.27
C ARG A 169 -0.50 -36.20 -16.59
N LEU A 170 -0.20 -36.97 -17.63
CA LEU A 170 0.05 -36.50 -19.00
C LEU A 170 -1.26 -36.08 -19.66
N ASP A 171 -2.32 -36.86 -19.54
CA ASP A 171 -3.67 -36.53 -20.01
C ASP A 171 -4.16 -35.21 -19.40
N ARG A 172 -3.86 -34.95 -18.11
CA ARG A 172 -4.14 -33.67 -17.46
C ARG A 172 -3.24 -32.52 -17.90
N PHE A 173 -2.04 -32.82 -18.40
CA PHE A 173 -1.17 -31.82 -18.99
C PHE A 173 -1.68 -31.46 -20.39
N ASP A 174 -2.04 -32.47 -21.18
CA ASP A 174 -2.64 -32.34 -22.51
C ASP A 174 -3.99 -31.60 -22.46
N GLU A 175 -4.85 -31.90 -21.48
CA GLU A 175 -6.11 -31.16 -21.19
C GLU A 175 -5.88 -29.69 -20.79
N LYS A 176 -4.74 -29.37 -20.16
CA LYS A 176 -4.41 -27.98 -19.79
C LYS A 176 -3.74 -27.22 -20.93
N SER A 177 -2.90 -27.88 -21.74
CA SER A 177 -2.31 -27.28 -22.94
C SER A 177 -3.30 -27.17 -24.10
N SER A 178 -4.36 -27.98 -24.14
CA SER A 178 -5.39 -27.92 -25.19
C SER A 178 -6.24 -26.66 -25.16
N HIS A 179 -6.07 -25.80 -24.16
CA HIS A 179 -6.79 -24.53 -24.00
C HIS A 179 -5.89 -23.30 -24.20
N ILE A 180 -4.67 -23.49 -24.73
CA ILE A 180 -3.76 -22.41 -25.10
C ILE A 180 -3.70 -22.34 -26.62
N TYR A 181 -4.07 -21.18 -27.17
CA TYR A 181 -4.11 -20.94 -28.62
C TYR A 181 -3.18 -19.80 -29.00
N ASN A 182 -2.49 -19.92 -30.13
CA ASN A 182 -1.72 -18.81 -30.69
C ASN A 182 -2.55 -18.09 -31.75
N LEU A 183 -2.67 -16.76 -31.65
CA LEU A 183 -3.45 -15.93 -32.57
C LEU A 183 -3.06 -16.17 -34.05
N MET A 184 -1.76 -16.40 -34.32
CA MET A 184 -1.27 -16.54 -35.69
C MET A 184 -1.42 -17.94 -36.27
N GLU A 185 -1.86 -18.93 -35.48
CA GLU A 185 -2.10 -20.30 -35.95
C GLU A 185 -3.51 -20.49 -36.53
N PHE A 186 -4.40 -19.51 -36.35
CA PHE A 186 -5.75 -19.55 -36.91
C PHE A 186 -5.73 -19.33 -38.42
N GLU A 187 -6.60 -20.04 -39.15
CA GLU A 187 -6.67 -20.00 -40.62
C GLU A 187 -6.78 -18.57 -41.17
N SER A 188 -7.55 -17.71 -40.49
CA SER A 188 -7.74 -16.31 -40.85
C SER A 188 -6.48 -15.45 -40.70
N ALA A 189 -5.47 -15.91 -39.97
CA ALA A 189 -4.19 -15.24 -39.78
C ALA A 189 -3.13 -15.66 -40.81
N LYS A 190 -3.30 -16.80 -41.50
CA LYS A 190 -2.23 -17.42 -42.32
C LYS A 190 -1.70 -16.56 -43.46
N THR A 191 -2.48 -15.58 -43.93
CA THR A 191 -2.11 -14.66 -45.01
C THR A 191 -1.79 -13.25 -44.50
N LEU A 192 -1.88 -13.01 -43.19
CA LEU A 192 -1.69 -11.71 -42.57
C LEU A 192 -0.39 -11.69 -41.78
N MET A 193 0.26 -10.53 -41.76
CA MET A 193 1.41 -10.27 -40.90
C MET A 193 0.97 -9.29 -39.80
N GLY A 194 1.46 -9.48 -38.57
CA GLY A 194 1.29 -8.50 -37.49
C GLY A 194 2.17 -7.27 -37.71
N ASP A 195 2.03 -6.61 -38.86
CA ASP A 195 2.86 -5.51 -39.33
C ASP A 195 2.14 -4.15 -39.29
N GLY A 196 0.91 -4.13 -38.76
CA GLY A 196 0.11 -2.93 -38.63
C GLY A 196 -0.56 -2.47 -39.92
N ASN A 197 -0.63 -3.28 -40.98
CA ASN A 197 -1.25 -2.88 -42.25
C ASN A 197 -2.66 -3.47 -42.49
N TYR A 198 -3.06 -4.47 -41.70
CA TYR A 198 -4.28 -5.23 -41.92
C TYR A 198 -5.21 -5.18 -40.72
N ASP A 199 -6.52 -5.29 -40.97
CA ASP A 199 -7.52 -5.43 -39.91
C ASP A 199 -7.51 -6.85 -39.33
N PHE A 200 -7.08 -6.95 -38.07
CA PHE A 200 -7.03 -8.20 -37.32
C PHE A 200 -8.33 -8.52 -36.57
N THR A 201 -9.35 -7.64 -36.63
CA THR A 201 -10.63 -7.91 -35.96
C THR A 201 -11.22 -9.27 -36.32
N PRO A 202 -11.27 -9.70 -37.60
CA PRO A 202 -11.77 -11.02 -37.97
C PRO A 202 -10.91 -12.18 -37.45
N VAL A 203 -9.60 -11.96 -37.30
CA VAL A 203 -8.67 -12.96 -36.76
C VAL A 203 -8.92 -13.19 -35.28
N PHE A 204 -8.97 -12.12 -34.49
CA PHE A 204 -9.31 -12.22 -33.07
C PHE A 204 -10.70 -12.82 -32.86
N LYS A 205 -11.68 -12.46 -33.70
CA LYS A 205 -13.01 -13.06 -33.65
C LYS A 205 -12.95 -14.56 -33.89
N ALA A 206 -12.26 -15.02 -34.93
CA ALA A 206 -12.12 -16.44 -35.22
C ALA A 206 -11.43 -17.20 -34.07
N ALA A 207 -10.40 -16.59 -33.46
CA ALA A 207 -9.71 -17.17 -32.32
C ALA A 207 -10.63 -17.33 -31.10
N VAL A 208 -11.39 -16.29 -30.74
CA VAL A 208 -12.38 -16.35 -29.64
C VAL A 208 -13.53 -17.31 -29.94
N ASP A 209 -14.01 -17.36 -31.19
CA ASP A 209 -15.10 -18.24 -31.58
C ASP A 209 -14.69 -19.72 -31.49
N ALA A 210 -13.46 -20.05 -31.89
CA ALA A 210 -12.91 -21.40 -31.84
C ALA A 210 -12.43 -21.83 -30.44
N ALA A 211 -11.92 -20.90 -29.62
CA ALA A 211 -11.45 -21.19 -28.28
C ALA A 211 -12.61 -21.60 -27.35
N PRO A 212 -12.50 -22.74 -26.62
CA PRO A 212 -13.42 -23.09 -25.56
C PRO A 212 -13.43 -22.06 -24.42
N ASP A 213 -14.46 -22.12 -23.59
CA ASP A 213 -14.55 -21.28 -22.39
C ASP A 213 -13.41 -21.58 -21.40
N GLY A 214 -12.77 -20.55 -20.87
CA GLY A 214 -11.60 -20.65 -19.98
C GLY A 214 -10.24 -20.67 -20.68
N SER A 215 -10.21 -20.47 -22.01
CA SER A 215 -8.98 -20.56 -22.80
C SER A 215 -8.08 -19.33 -22.72
N VAL A 216 -6.81 -19.54 -23.06
CA VAL A 216 -5.78 -18.51 -23.22
C VAL A 216 -5.47 -18.32 -24.70
N ILE A 217 -5.46 -17.07 -25.17
CA ILE A 217 -5.04 -16.69 -26.52
C ILE A 217 -3.74 -15.88 -26.39
N ASN A 218 -2.64 -16.50 -26.82
CA ASN A 218 -1.33 -15.87 -26.93
C ASN A 218 -1.28 -15.03 -28.20
N ILE A 219 -0.85 -13.78 -28.06
CA ILE A 219 -0.69 -12.82 -29.13
C ILE A 219 0.81 -12.56 -29.28
N PRO A 220 1.42 -12.89 -30.43
CA PRO A 220 2.85 -12.71 -30.61
C PRO A 220 3.23 -11.23 -30.69
N ALA A 221 4.53 -10.97 -30.79
CA ALA A 221 5.03 -9.64 -31.13
C ALA A 221 4.49 -9.22 -32.50
N GLY A 222 4.12 -7.95 -32.62
CA GLY A 222 3.57 -7.38 -33.83
C GLY A 222 2.64 -6.21 -33.55
N GLU A 223 2.23 -5.56 -34.62
CA GLU A 223 1.22 -4.51 -34.63
C GLU A 223 -0.08 -5.03 -35.27
N PHE A 224 -1.19 -4.91 -34.55
CA PHE A 224 -2.49 -5.47 -34.93
C PHE A 224 -3.53 -4.36 -34.93
N ILE A 225 -3.98 -3.93 -36.11
CA ILE A 225 -5.07 -2.94 -36.22
C ILE A 225 -6.39 -3.63 -35.92
N MET A 226 -7.24 -2.98 -35.13
CA MET A 226 -8.63 -3.36 -34.93
C MET A 226 -9.53 -2.24 -35.42
N LEU A 227 -10.04 -2.38 -36.65
CA LEU A 227 -10.96 -1.38 -37.22
C LEU A 227 -12.31 -1.37 -36.51
N ASN A 228 -12.74 -2.55 -36.04
CA ASN A 228 -13.92 -2.70 -35.20
C ASN A 228 -13.51 -3.34 -33.88
N GLY A 229 -14.22 -3.01 -32.79
CA GLY A 229 -13.94 -3.65 -31.52
C GLY A 229 -14.52 -5.06 -31.44
N LEU A 230 -13.84 -5.93 -30.69
CA LEU A 230 -14.28 -7.29 -30.47
C LEU A 230 -15.06 -7.42 -29.16
N ILE A 231 -16.30 -7.89 -29.25
CA ILE A 231 -17.09 -8.28 -28.08
C ILE A 231 -16.79 -9.73 -27.73
N VAL A 232 -16.28 -9.94 -26.52
CA VAL A 232 -15.85 -11.23 -25.97
C VAL A 232 -16.90 -11.70 -24.97
N GLN A 233 -17.59 -12.78 -25.35
CA GLN A 233 -18.71 -13.36 -24.61
C GLN A 233 -18.37 -14.74 -24.01
N LYS A 234 -17.08 -15.03 -23.85
CA LYS A 234 -16.53 -16.23 -23.22
C LYS A 234 -15.46 -15.81 -22.22
N ASN A 235 -15.17 -16.71 -21.28
CA ASN A 235 -14.06 -16.59 -20.35
C ASN A 235 -12.76 -16.79 -21.15
N ILE A 236 -12.12 -15.68 -21.54
CA ILE A 236 -10.92 -15.70 -22.36
C ILE A 236 -9.86 -14.84 -21.69
N THR A 237 -8.63 -15.36 -21.71
CA THR A 237 -7.44 -14.63 -21.31
C THR A 237 -6.62 -14.28 -22.55
N PHE A 238 -6.32 -13.00 -22.75
CA PHE A 238 -5.34 -12.58 -23.78
C PHE A 238 -3.99 -12.32 -23.14
N VAL A 239 -2.93 -12.86 -23.73
CA VAL A 239 -1.54 -12.67 -23.27
C VAL A 239 -0.68 -12.20 -24.43
N GLY A 240 -0.10 -11.01 -24.30
CA GLY A 240 0.92 -10.49 -25.22
C GLY A 240 2.33 -10.74 -24.72
N VAL A 241 3.31 -10.31 -25.52
CA VAL A 241 4.74 -10.31 -25.17
C VAL A 241 5.24 -8.93 -24.75
N GLY A 242 4.43 -8.24 -23.94
CA GLY A 242 4.71 -6.92 -23.38
C GLY A 242 4.55 -5.80 -24.41
N PHE A 243 5.49 -4.85 -24.41
CA PHE A 243 5.48 -3.70 -25.31
C PHE A 243 5.61 -4.05 -26.80
N ASN A 244 6.02 -5.29 -27.12
CA ASN A 244 6.18 -5.77 -28.48
C ASN A 244 4.87 -6.27 -29.10
N THR A 245 3.81 -6.49 -28.31
CA THR A 245 2.47 -6.77 -28.81
C THR A 245 1.64 -5.49 -28.77
N VAL A 246 1.41 -4.89 -29.93
CA VAL A 246 0.73 -3.60 -30.07
C VAL A 246 -0.63 -3.77 -30.73
N ILE A 247 -1.70 -3.50 -30.01
CA ILE A 247 -3.06 -3.45 -30.55
C ILE A 247 -3.42 -1.98 -30.82
N LYS A 248 -3.84 -1.69 -32.05
CA LYS A 248 -4.22 -0.36 -32.52
C LYS A 248 -5.73 -0.28 -32.77
N PRO A 249 -6.55 -0.01 -31.74
CA PRO A 249 -7.99 0.11 -31.92
C PRO A 249 -8.38 1.42 -32.60
N VAL A 250 -9.37 1.36 -33.49
CA VAL A 250 -10.01 2.58 -34.05
C VAL A 250 -11.19 3.04 -33.18
N ASN A 251 -11.94 2.11 -32.57
CA ASN A 251 -13.09 2.40 -31.69
C ASN A 251 -12.89 1.83 -30.29
N PHE A 252 -12.77 0.52 -30.15
CA PHE A 252 -12.31 -0.15 -28.93
C PHE A 252 -11.54 -1.42 -29.32
N ALA A 253 -10.64 -1.94 -28.48
CA ALA A 253 -9.99 -3.21 -28.77
C ALA A 253 -10.88 -4.38 -28.33
N PHE A 254 -11.05 -4.53 -27.02
CA PHE A 254 -11.82 -5.63 -26.43
C PHE A 254 -12.92 -5.11 -25.53
N GLN A 255 -14.11 -5.68 -25.69
CA GLN A 255 -15.20 -5.54 -24.76
C GLN A 255 -15.57 -6.91 -24.19
N PHE A 256 -15.34 -7.13 -22.90
CA PHE A 256 -15.80 -8.32 -22.20
C PHE A 256 -17.22 -8.13 -21.71
N GLY A 257 -18.08 -9.09 -22.05
CA GLY A 257 -19.49 -9.10 -21.67
C GLY A 257 -20.35 -8.07 -22.43
N VAL A 258 -21.66 -8.14 -22.19
CA VAL A 258 -22.66 -7.20 -22.70
C VAL A 258 -23.73 -6.94 -21.66
N LYS A 259 -24.38 -5.78 -21.75
CA LYS A 259 -25.45 -5.39 -20.81
C LYS A 259 -26.77 -6.14 -21.06
N ASP A 260 -27.11 -6.46 -22.30
CA ASP A 260 -28.42 -7.01 -22.67
C ASP A 260 -28.38 -7.89 -23.95
N PRO A 261 -28.77 -9.17 -23.90
CA PRO A 261 -29.01 -9.95 -22.68
C PRO A 261 -27.70 -10.10 -21.91
N ARG A 262 -27.74 -9.85 -20.60
CA ARG A 262 -26.55 -9.93 -19.75
C ARG A 262 -25.88 -11.28 -19.89
N LYS A 263 -24.58 -11.28 -20.20
CA LYS A 263 -23.77 -12.50 -20.23
C LYS A 263 -22.49 -12.30 -19.43
N ASP A 264 -22.43 -13.03 -18.34
CA ASP A 264 -21.36 -12.96 -17.37
C ASP A 264 -20.13 -13.68 -17.90
N VAL A 265 -18.99 -12.99 -17.92
CA VAL A 265 -17.70 -13.53 -18.32
C VAL A 265 -16.61 -13.14 -17.32
N PHE A 266 -15.53 -13.91 -17.30
CA PHE A 266 -14.26 -13.62 -16.66
C PHE A 266 -13.27 -13.23 -17.77
N GLY A 267 -12.94 -11.95 -17.85
CA GLY A 267 -12.01 -11.45 -18.86
C GLY A 267 -10.67 -11.12 -18.23
N SER A 268 -9.58 -11.62 -18.82
CA SER A 268 -8.23 -11.25 -18.37
C SER A 268 -7.34 -10.82 -19.53
N ILE A 269 -6.49 -9.83 -19.29
CA ILE A 269 -5.56 -9.29 -20.28
C ILE A 269 -4.20 -9.06 -19.61
N PHE A 270 -3.15 -9.58 -20.23
CA PHE A 270 -1.79 -9.50 -19.73
C PHE A 270 -0.82 -9.01 -20.80
N ASN A 271 0.08 -8.10 -20.43
CA ASN A 271 1.29 -7.78 -21.20
C ASN A 271 1.01 -7.34 -22.65
N ILE A 272 0.06 -6.43 -22.86
CA ILE A 272 -0.28 -5.89 -24.19
C ILE A 272 -0.17 -4.36 -24.17
N ARG A 273 0.35 -3.79 -25.24
CA ARG A 273 0.25 -2.36 -25.51
C ARG A 273 -1.00 -2.06 -26.34
N PHE A 274 -1.86 -1.19 -25.83
CA PHE A 274 -2.99 -0.60 -26.57
C PHE A 274 -2.60 0.82 -26.98
N GLN A 275 -2.62 1.09 -28.28
CA GLN A 275 -2.15 2.36 -28.83
C GLN A 275 -3.20 2.97 -29.78
N GLY A 276 -3.67 4.17 -29.46
CA GLY A 276 -4.52 4.94 -30.37
C GLY A 276 -3.74 5.66 -31.47
N ASP A 277 -4.39 6.66 -32.08
CA ASP A 277 -3.83 7.44 -33.19
C ASP A 277 -2.78 8.45 -32.69
N ASN A 278 -1.50 8.11 -32.89
CA ASN A 278 -0.34 8.87 -32.44
C ASN A 278 -0.17 10.26 -33.11
N THR A 279 -1.00 10.58 -34.11
CA THR A 279 -0.99 11.89 -34.78
C THR A 279 -1.70 12.96 -33.95
N ARG A 280 -2.45 12.57 -32.92
CA ARG A 280 -3.32 13.47 -32.12
C ARG A 280 -2.95 13.43 -30.65
N ARG A 281 -1.74 13.86 -30.30
CA ARG A 281 -1.29 13.85 -28.91
C ARG A 281 -2.03 14.86 -28.03
N GLY A 282 -2.99 14.38 -27.25
CA GLY A 282 -3.55 15.01 -26.04
C GLY A 282 -5.05 15.33 -26.12
N HIS A 283 -5.55 16.10 -25.14
CA HIS A 283 -6.96 16.03 -24.74
C HIS A 283 -7.77 17.30 -25.00
N THR A 284 -8.85 17.20 -25.77
CA THR A 284 -9.86 18.27 -25.85
C THR A 284 -10.73 18.28 -24.61
N SER A 285 -11.11 19.49 -24.18
CA SER A 285 -12.08 19.74 -23.11
C SER A 285 -13.33 18.88 -23.29
N ARG A 286 -13.50 17.85 -22.45
CA ARG A 286 -14.75 17.11 -22.35
C ARG A 286 -15.42 17.44 -21.03
N MET A 287 -16.73 17.61 -21.11
CA MET A 287 -17.60 17.77 -19.96
C MET A 287 -17.87 16.39 -19.37
N TYR A 288 -17.47 16.18 -18.13
CA TYR A 288 -17.78 14.98 -17.37
C TYR A 288 -18.79 15.29 -16.27
N GLY A 289 -19.82 14.46 -16.16
CA GLY A 289 -20.72 14.50 -15.02
C GLY A 289 -21.71 15.66 -14.95
N SER A 290 -22.17 16.27 -16.05
CA SER A 290 -23.41 17.07 -15.97
C SER A 290 -24.00 17.34 -17.33
N THR A 291 -25.33 17.37 -17.41
CA THR A 291 -26.05 17.95 -18.56
C THR A 291 -26.08 19.48 -18.50
N ASN A 292 -25.80 20.07 -17.33
CA ASN A 292 -25.63 21.50 -17.17
C ASN A 292 -24.15 21.87 -17.26
N ALA A 293 -23.75 22.56 -18.33
CA ALA A 293 -22.36 22.92 -18.60
C ALA A 293 -21.70 23.76 -17.48
N SER A 294 -22.48 24.58 -16.75
CA SER A 294 -21.94 25.35 -15.62
C SER A 294 -21.59 24.47 -14.41
N LEU A 295 -22.15 23.25 -14.38
CA LEU A 295 -21.94 22.24 -13.35
C LEU A 295 -21.17 21.02 -13.89
N ALA A 296 -20.68 21.03 -15.13
CA ALA A 296 -19.86 19.93 -15.62
C ALA A 296 -18.40 20.07 -15.15
N PHE A 297 -17.69 18.96 -14.96
CA PHE A 297 -16.23 19.00 -14.86
C PHE A 297 -15.68 19.16 -16.28
N THR A 298 -15.10 20.31 -16.57
CA THR A 298 -14.52 20.59 -17.88
C THR A 298 -13.01 20.46 -17.77
N THR A 299 -12.43 19.56 -18.55
CA THR A 299 -10.97 19.48 -18.67
C THR A 299 -10.42 20.76 -19.33
N LYS A 300 -9.33 21.31 -18.80
CA LYS A 300 -8.65 22.51 -19.31
C LYS A 300 -7.70 22.10 -20.43
N THR A 301 -7.80 22.75 -21.58
CA THR A 301 -6.80 22.58 -22.65
C THR A 301 -5.48 23.22 -22.20
N THR A 302 -4.40 22.45 -22.18
CA THR A 302 -3.03 22.96 -21.98
C THR A 302 -2.26 22.90 -23.30
N SER A 303 -1.10 23.57 -23.41
CA SER A 303 -0.22 23.43 -24.58
C SER A 303 0.30 22.00 -24.79
N LEU A 304 0.11 21.13 -23.79
CA LEU A 304 0.40 19.69 -23.82
C LEU A 304 -0.85 18.85 -24.16
N ALA A 305 -1.98 19.48 -24.47
CA ALA A 305 -3.26 18.84 -24.76
C ALA A 305 -3.66 18.99 -26.24
N GLY A 306 -3.60 17.91 -27.01
CA GLY A 306 -4.14 17.78 -28.38
C GLY A 306 -5.63 17.40 -28.47
N THR A 307 -6.01 16.65 -29.51
CA THR A 307 -7.41 16.36 -29.88
C THR A 307 -7.83 14.93 -29.52
N SER A 308 -9.05 14.74 -28.99
CA SER A 308 -9.50 13.42 -28.56
C SER A 308 -9.45 12.38 -29.67
N SER A 309 -8.78 11.26 -29.40
CA SER A 309 -9.04 10.00 -30.10
C SER A 309 -10.48 9.55 -29.81
N ALA A 310 -11.07 8.73 -30.70
CA ALA A 310 -12.31 7.99 -30.40
C ALA A 310 -12.01 6.56 -29.93
N ALA A 311 -10.73 6.16 -29.95
CA ALA A 311 -10.30 4.80 -29.66
C ALA A 311 -10.25 4.54 -28.16
N ARG A 312 -10.71 3.37 -27.75
CA ARG A 312 -10.67 2.90 -26.37
C ARG A 312 -9.87 1.60 -26.28
N GLY A 313 -9.22 1.36 -25.15
CA GLY A 313 -8.48 0.12 -24.95
C GLY A 313 -9.43 -1.03 -24.65
N VAL A 314 -9.72 -1.19 -23.36
CA VAL A 314 -10.44 -2.35 -22.83
C VAL A 314 -11.70 -1.91 -22.11
N ILE A 315 -12.80 -2.59 -22.39
CA ILE A 315 -14.10 -2.36 -21.77
C ILE A 315 -14.55 -3.64 -21.07
N PHE A 316 -14.89 -3.55 -19.80
CA PHE A 316 -15.63 -4.59 -19.08
C PHE A 316 -17.07 -4.11 -18.91
N GLN A 317 -18.04 -4.82 -19.50
CA GLN A 317 -19.47 -4.54 -19.33
C GLN A 317 -20.30 -5.81 -19.03
N GLY A 318 -20.87 -5.97 -17.82
CA GLY A 318 -21.49 -7.23 -17.36
C GLY A 318 -20.55 -8.44 -17.17
N VAL A 319 -19.47 -8.30 -16.40
CA VAL A 319 -18.33 -9.19 -16.12
C VAL A 319 -18.23 -9.39 -14.59
N TYR A 320 -17.80 -10.57 -14.15
CA TYR A 320 -17.63 -10.92 -12.74
C TYR A 320 -16.17 -11.18 -12.37
N SER A 321 -15.96 -11.29 -11.06
CA SER A 321 -14.67 -11.65 -10.45
C SER A 321 -14.26 -13.09 -10.78
N PRO A 322 -13.00 -13.34 -11.18
CA PRO A 322 -11.90 -12.38 -11.28
C PRO A 322 -11.76 -11.83 -12.72
N ALA A 323 -11.96 -10.53 -12.90
CA ALA A 323 -11.57 -9.84 -14.13
C ALA A 323 -10.28 -9.05 -13.87
N GLN A 324 -9.28 -9.20 -14.74
CA GLN A 324 -7.95 -8.66 -14.49
C GLN A 324 -7.34 -7.99 -15.73
N VAL A 325 -6.67 -6.87 -15.51
CA VAL A 325 -5.75 -6.29 -16.50
C VAL A 325 -4.43 -6.02 -15.80
N ASP A 326 -3.37 -6.65 -16.29
CA ASP A 326 -2.05 -6.62 -15.66
C ASP A 326 -0.91 -6.44 -16.65
N GLY A 327 0.10 -5.65 -16.28
CA GLY A 327 1.30 -5.43 -17.10
C GLY A 327 1.04 -4.77 -18.46
N CYS A 328 -0.13 -4.14 -18.67
CA CYS A 328 -0.49 -3.55 -19.95
C CYS A 328 -0.07 -2.08 -20.07
N TYR A 329 0.06 -1.60 -21.30
CA TYR A 329 0.37 -0.19 -21.59
C TYR A 329 -0.70 0.44 -22.47
N PHE A 330 -1.39 1.44 -21.94
CA PHE A 330 -2.42 2.21 -22.62
C PHE A 330 -1.83 3.55 -23.05
N TYR A 331 -1.86 3.84 -24.35
CA TYR A 331 -1.20 5.00 -24.92
C TYR A 331 -2.10 5.71 -25.95
N ASP A 332 -2.34 7.00 -25.75
CA ASP A 332 -3.01 7.88 -26.73
C ASP A 332 -4.46 7.45 -27.07
N LEU A 333 -5.22 7.09 -26.04
CA LEU A 333 -6.59 6.60 -26.15
C LEU A 333 -7.59 7.62 -25.59
N ASP A 334 -8.83 7.57 -26.05
CA ASP A 334 -9.93 8.30 -25.40
C ASP A 334 -10.16 7.79 -23.98
N GLU A 335 -10.32 6.48 -23.86
CA GLU A 335 -10.48 5.79 -22.57
C GLU A 335 -9.55 4.58 -22.58
N GLY A 336 -8.58 4.54 -21.67
CA GLY A 336 -7.62 3.43 -21.59
C GLY A 336 -8.34 2.15 -21.18
N LEU A 337 -8.88 2.16 -19.96
CA LEU A 337 -9.63 1.06 -19.39
C LEU A 337 -10.98 1.53 -18.82
N VAL A 338 -12.03 0.78 -19.11
CA VAL A 338 -13.42 1.13 -18.74
C VAL A 338 -14.09 -0.05 -18.04
N GLY A 339 -14.62 0.17 -16.83
CA GLY A 339 -15.46 -0.78 -16.10
C GLY A 339 -16.88 -0.26 -15.94
N LEU A 340 -17.88 -1.00 -16.44
CA LEU A 340 -19.30 -0.64 -16.43
C LEU A 340 -20.19 -1.76 -15.85
N ALA A 341 -20.92 -1.48 -14.76
CA ALA A 341 -21.90 -2.39 -14.15
C ALA A 341 -21.36 -3.74 -13.65
N GLN A 342 -20.34 -3.72 -12.77
CA GLN A 342 -19.46 -4.86 -12.48
C GLN A 342 -19.16 -5.20 -11.04
N TYR A 343 -18.59 -6.40 -10.85
CA TYR A 343 -18.15 -6.94 -9.57
C TYR A 343 -16.72 -7.51 -9.70
N GLY A 344 -15.79 -7.10 -8.84
CA GLY A 344 -14.51 -7.77 -8.64
C GLY A 344 -13.52 -7.64 -9.80
N MET A 345 -13.01 -6.43 -10.01
CA MET A 345 -12.00 -6.13 -11.03
C MET A 345 -10.66 -5.77 -10.39
N SER A 346 -9.56 -6.21 -10.99
CA SER A 346 -8.21 -5.84 -10.58
C SER A 346 -7.42 -5.26 -11.75
N PHE A 347 -6.99 -4.01 -11.60
CA PHE A 347 -6.15 -3.32 -12.58
C PHE A 347 -4.79 -3.07 -11.92
N THR A 348 -3.81 -3.90 -12.28
CA THR A 348 -2.52 -3.98 -11.60
C THR A 348 -1.34 -3.72 -12.53
N ASN A 349 -0.28 -3.06 -12.06
CA ASN A 349 0.99 -2.95 -12.79
C ASN A 349 0.88 -2.41 -14.23
N ASN A 350 -0.14 -1.59 -14.51
CA ASN A 350 -0.35 -1.03 -15.85
C ASN A 350 0.25 0.36 -15.97
N LYS A 351 0.56 0.75 -17.20
CA LYS A 351 0.97 2.11 -17.55
C LYS A 351 -0.13 2.76 -18.39
N PHE A 352 -0.47 4.01 -18.10
CA PHE A 352 -1.44 4.78 -18.86
C PHE A 352 -0.88 6.15 -19.15
N TRP A 353 -0.61 6.44 -20.42
CA TRP A 353 -0.05 7.72 -20.84
C TRP A 353 -0.87 8.35 -21.95
N TYR A 354 -1.09 9.66 -21.83
CA TYR A 354 -1.80 10.42 -22.84
C TYR A 354 -3.18 9.84 -23.15
N CYS A 355 -3.88 9.23 -22.18
CA CYS A 355 -5.29 8.90 -22.35
C CYS A 355 -6.19 10.05 -21.86
N ASN A 356 -7.30 10.31 -22.52
CA ASN A 356 -8.22 11.36 -22.06
C ASN A 356 -8.80 10.99 -20.69
N VAL A 357 -9.28 9.76 -20.55
CA VAL A 357 -9.49 9.13 -19.24
C VAL A 357 -8.66 7.85 -19.18
N ASN A 358 -7.74 7.74 -18.22
CA ASN A 358 -6.90 6.55 -18.12
C ASN A 358 -7.71 5.35 -17.63
N ILE A 359 -8.39 5.49 -16.48
CA ILE A 359 -9.29 4.48 -15.92
C ILE A 359 -10.65 5.11 -15.67
N LYS A 360 -11.71 4.51 -16.23
CA LYS A 360 -13.09 4.93 -16.03
C LYS A 360 -13.91 3.83 -15.35
N LEU A 361 -14.55 4.19 -14.25
CA LEU A 361 -15.50 3.34 -13.53
C LEU A 361 -16.90 3.95 -13.64
N GLY A 362 -17.91 3.16 -13.98
CA GLY A 362 -19.27 3.67 -14.10
C GLY A 362 -20.36 2.60 -14.02
N GLN A 363 -21.61 3.06 -13.98
CA GLN A 363 -22.82 2.25 -13.96
C GLN A 363 -22.88 1.15 -12.87
N TRP A 364 -22.63 1.41 -11.57
CA TRP A 364 -22.76 0.39 -10.51
C TRP A 364 -21.63 -0.65 -10.48
N VAL A 365 -20.37 -0.20 -10.44
CA VAL A 365 -19.24 -1.12 -10.17
C VAL A 365 -19.05 -1.33 -8.68
N THR A 366 -18.64 -2.53 -8.28
CA THR A 366 -18.28 -2.83 -6.89
C THR A 366 -17.02 -3.67 -6.82
N THR A 367 -16.25 -3.47 -5.74
CA THR A 367 -15.05 -4.25 -5.44
C THR A 367 -14.02 -4.14 -6.57
N VAL A 368 -13.47 -2.93 -6.74
CA VAL A 368 -12.44 -2.66 -7.75
C VAL A 368 -11.12 -2.35 -7.05
N ASN A 369 -10.05 -3.04 -7.44
CA ASN A 369 -8.70 -2.77 -6.98
C ASN A 369 -7.88 -2.15 -8.12
N ILE A 370 -7.38 -0.93 -7.90
CA ILE A 370 -6.49 -0.20 -8.81
C ILE A 370 -5.15 -0.08 -8.07
N GLN A 371 -4.17 -0.89 -8.47
CA GLN A 371 -2.94 -1.04 -7.69
C GLN A 371 -1.67 -1.02 -8.54
N ASN A 372 -0.60 -0.38 -8.04
CA ASN A 372 0.73 -0.37 -8.68
C ASN A 372 0.72 0.13 -10.14
N ASN A 373 -0.22 1.00 -10.51
CA ASN A 373 -0.27 1.57 -11.85
C ASN A 373 0.54 2.88 -11.92
N THR A 374 1.07 3.16 -13.10
CA THR A 374 1.63 4.47 -13.46
C THR A 374 0.65 5.18 -14.38
N ILE A 375 0.07 6.28 -13.93
CA ILE A 375 -1.01 7.00 -14.61
C ILE A 375 -0.54 8.44 -14.83
N GLU A 376 -0.21 8.79 -16.06
CA GLU A 376 0.39 10.09 -16.35
C GLU A 376 -0.16 10.76 -17.59
N ARG A 377 -0.06 12.10 -17.62
CA ARG A 377 -0.25 12.90 -18.84
C ARG A 377 -1.64 12.72 -19.47
N GLY A 378 -2.61 12.26 -18.67
CA GLY A 378 -3.99 12.17 -19.07
C GLY A 378 -4.75 13.48 -18.87
N ALA A 379 -6.05 13.49 -19.20
CA ALA A 379 -6.92 14.56 -18.74
C ALA A 379 -7.47 14.24 -17.34
N ILE A 380 -7.93 13.00 -17.16
CA ILE A 380 -8.31 12.47 -15.86
C ILE A 380 -7.55 11.16 -15.64
N GLY A 381 -6.87 11.04 -14.50
CA GLY A 381 -6.25 9.78 -14.09
C GLY A 381 -7.30 8.68 -13.90
N ILE A 382 -8.08 8.78 -12.82
CA ILE A 382 -9.14 7.83 -12.48
C ILE A 382 -10.46 8.58 -12.40
N PHE A 383 -11.44 8.17 -13.20
CA PHE A 383 -12.78 8.73 -13.21
C PHE A 383 -13.81 7.73 -12.69
N GLY A 384 -14.34 7.96 -11.48
CA GLY A 384 -15.55 7.31 -11.01
C GLY A 384 -16.78 8.11 -11.43
N GLY A 385 -17.48 7.71 -12.49
CA GLY A 385 -18.58 8.46 -13.10
C GLY A 385 -20.01 7.99 -12.81
N TYR A 386 -20.22 6.88 -12.08
CA TYR A 386 -21.53 6.47 -11.55
C TYR A 386 -21.40 5.46 -10.38
N ALA A 387 -22.45 5.32 -9.55
CA ALA A 387 -22.34 4.85 -8.16
C ALA A 387 -21.45 3.61 -8.06
N SER A 388 -20.38 3.69 -7.28
CA SER A 388 -19.37 2.62 -7.20
C SER A 388 -19.10 2.31 -5.74
N THR A 389 -19.02 1.04 -5.35
CA THR A 389 -18.82 0.66 -3.93
C THR A 389 -17.52 -0.11 -3.75
N LYS A 390 -16.83 0.11 -2.63
CA LYS A 390 -15.60 -0.61 -2.26
C LYS A 390 -14.52 -0.52 -3.34
N VAL A 391 -14.18 0.70 -3.74
CA VAL A 391 -13.07 0.95 -4.68
C VAL A 391 -11.81 1.22 -3.88
N THR A 392 -10.75 0.46 -4.15
CA THR A 392 -9.42 0.65 -3.55
C THR A 392 -8.45 1.14 -4.62
N ILE A 393 -7.79 2.26 -4.37
CA ILE A 393 -6.77 2.88 -5.20
C ILE A 393 -5.50 2.94 -4.36
N ILE A 394 -4.54 2.06 -4.62
CA ILE A 394 -3.43 1.84 -3.71
C ILE A 394 -2.08 1.69 -4.41
N ASP A 395 -1.02 2.27 -3.84
CA ASP A 395 0.35 2.12 -4.34
C ASP A 395 0.55 2.56 -5.82
N ASN A 396 -0.23 3.53 -6.30
CA ASN A 396 -0.11 4.05 -7.68
C ASN A 396 0.77 5.31 -7.73
N VAL A 397 1.39 5.54 -8.89
CA VAL A 397 1.97 6.83 -9.27
C VAL A 397 0.99 7.51 -10.20
N ILE A 398 0.42 8.63 -9.79
CA ILE A 398 -0.60 9.37 -10.56
C ILE A 398 -0.16 10.82 -10.66
N GLU A 399 0.32 11.23 -11.82
CA GLU A 399 0.94 12.54 -11.96
C GLU A 399 0.66 13.20 -13.30
N ALA A 400 0.92 14.51 -13.37
CA ALA A 400 0.94 15.23 -14.63
C ALA A 400 -0.35 15.09 -15.46
N ASN A 401 -1.51 14.88 -14.82
CA ASN A 401 -2.80 14.84 -15.50
C ASN A 401 -3.28 16.27 -15.80
N TYR A 402 -2.55 16.90 -16.74
CA TYR A 402 -2.51 18.35 -16.93
C TYR A 402 -3.84 18.98 -17.32
N ALA A 403 -4.70 18.22 -17.98
CA ALA A 403 -5.97 18.74 -18.47
C ALA A 403 -7.11 18.63 -17.44
N GLY A 404 -6.90 18.06 -16.26
CA GLY A 404 -7.97 17.92 -15.28
C GLY A 404 -7.46 17.61 -13.89
N CYS A 405 -7.60 16.36 -13.49
CA CYS A 405 -7.22 15.91 -12.15
C CYS A 405 -6.75 14.46 -12.12
N ASP A 406 -6.10 14.08 -11.02
CA ASP A 406 -5.64 12.71 -10.82
C ASP A 406 -6.79 11.75 -10.56
N ILE A 407 -7.75 12.14 -9.70
CA ILE A 407 -8.92 11.35 -9.35
C ILE A 407 -10.16 12.24 -9.36
N LEU A 408 -11.13 11.92 -10.24
CA LEU A 408 -12.46 12.52 -10.24
C LEU A 408 -13.49 11.50 -9.75
N LEU A 409 -14.12 11.78 -8.61
CA LEU A 409 -15.25 11.01 -8.10
C LEU A 409 -16.53 11.82 -8.30
N TYR A 410 -17.34 11.40 -9.26
CA TYR A 410 -18.60 12.02 -9.65
C TYR A 410 -19.80 11.14 -9.31
N GLY A 411 -20.60 11.56 -8.34
CA GLY A 411 -21.92 11.01 -8.02
C GLY A 411 -21.96 9.65 -7.33
N ASN A 412 -20.90 9.23 -6.60
CA ASN A 412 -20.70 7.81 -6.27
C ASN A 412 -20.22 7.48 -4.85
N GLY A 413 -20.94 6.55 -4.21
CA GLY A 413 -20.35 5.35 -3.59
C GLY A 413 -20.31 5.24 -2.07
N GLU A 414 -20.52 4.03 -1.53
CA GLU A 414 -20.54 3.81 -0.08
C GLU A 414 -19.14 3.77 0.57
N ASP A 415 -18.07 3.42 -0.18
CA ASP A 415 -16.71 3.29 0.37
C ASP A 415 -15.62 3.46 -0.73
N TYR A 416 -14.79 4.49 -0.62
CA TYR A 416 -13.54 4.64 -1.39
C TYR A 416 -12.33 4.65 -0.47
N SER A 417 -11.27 3.94 -0.88
CA SER A 417 -10.01 3.84 -0.14
C SER A 417 -8.84 4.22 -1.05
N ILE A 418 -8.29 5.41 -0.86
CA ILE A 418 -7.17 5.98 -1.62
C ILE A 418 -5.94 5.96 -0.71
N LYS A 419 -5.00 5.03 -0.95
CA LYS A 419 -3.92 4.74 -0.01
C LYS A 419 -2.53 4.70 -0.65
N ARG A 420 -1.51 5.25 0.01
CA ARG A 420 -0.10 5.11 -0.41
C ARG A 420 0.18 5.45 -1.87
N ASN A 421 -0.57 6.38 -2.46
CA ASN A 421 -0.33 6.85 -3.81
C ASN A 421 0.62 8.05 -3.81
N TYR A 422 1.34 8.21 -4.91
CA TYR A 422 2.16 9.39 -5.19
C TYR A 422 1.44 10.29 -6.19
N PHE A 423 1.24 11.55 -5.81
CA PHE A 423 0.60 12.58 -6.64
C PHE A 423 1.56 13.74 -6.92
N GLU A 424 1.68 14.13 -8.19
CA GLU A 424 2.53 15.27 -8.58
C GLU A 424 2.03 15.96 -9.86
N ALA A 425 2.39 17.25 -10.02
CA ALA A 425 2.27 18.02 -11.26
C ALA A 425 0.86 18.18 -11.88
N SER A 426 -0.18 17.66 -11.24
CA SER A 426 -1.57 17.88 -11.65
C SER A 426 -2.15 19.18 -11.06
N PRO A 427 -3.03 19.89 -11.80
CA PRO A 427 -3.66 21.12 -11.29
C PRO A 427 -4.54 20.86 -10.05
N ASP A 428 -5.25 19.74 -10.08
CA ASP A 428 -6.10 19.23 -9.01
C ASP A 428 -5.79 17.73 -8.83
N VAL A 429 -5.82 17.25 -7.59
CA VAL A 429 -5.43 15.86 -7.29
C VAL A 429 -6.69 15.01 -7.11
N ILE A 430 -7.41 15.15 -5.99
CA ILE A 430 -8.67 14.45 -5.75
C ILE A 430 -9.82 15.45 -5.83
N VAL A 431 -10.77 15.21 -6.72
CA VAL A 431 -11.99 16.01 -6.90
C VAL A 431 -13.21 15.16 -6.57
N LEU A 432 -13.94 15.54 -5.53
CA LEU A 432 -15.19 14.95 -5.10
C LEU A 432 -16.35 15.84 -5.55
N ARG A 433 -17.29 15.28 -6.31
CA ARG A 433 -18.35 16.06 -6.95
C ARG A 433 -19.66 15.28 -7.06
N ALA A 434 -20.78 15.99 -6.91
CA ALA A 434 -22.12 15.46 -7.13
C ALA A 434 -23.00 16.61 -7.63
N ASP A 435 -23.27 16.65 -8.94
CA ASP A 435 -24.09 17.70 -9.57
C ASP A 435 -25.50 17.21 -9.92
N SER A 436 -25.84 15.97 -9.57
CA SER A 436 -27.17 15.39 -9.80
C SER A 436 -27.98 15.33 -8.50
N SER A 437 -29.27 15.67 -8.57
CA SER A 437 -30.26 15.66 -7.48
C SER A 437 -30.61 14.28 -6.91
N GLY A 438 -29.70 13.30 -6.95
CA GLY A 438 -29.92 11.94 -6.48
C GLY A 438 -29.15 11.65 -5.19
N ASP A 439 -29.65 10.69 -4.40
CA ASP A 439 -29.13 10.22 -3.11
C ASP A 439 -27.73 9.57 -3.16
N PHE A 440 -26.94 9.80 -4.21
CA PHE A 440 -25.65 9.13 -4.46
C PHE A 440 -24.46 9.97 -4.03
N SER A 441 -24.55 10.51 -2.81
CA SER A 441 -23.45 11.23 -2.17
C SER A 441 -22.43 10.21 -1.63
N PRO A 442 -21.12 10.43 -1.81
CA PRO A 442 -20.14 9.51 -1.25
C PRO A 442 -20.29 9.45 0.27
N HIS A 443 -20.44 8.23 0.80
CA HIS A 443 -20.75 8.07 2.22
C HIS A 443 -19.50 7.98 3.09
N LYS A 444 -18.47 7.24 2.64
CA LYS A 444 -17.18 7.12 3.32
C LYS A 444 -16.02 7.16 2.33
N ILE A 445 -15.11 8.11 2.55
CA ILE A 445 -13.87 8.21 1.78
C ILE A 445 -12.70 8.21 2.74
N TYR A 446 -11.75 7.32 2.49
CA TYR A 446 -10.50 7.17 3.21
C TYR A 446 -9.35 7.60 2.29
N ILE A 447 -8.59 8.60 2.70
CA ILE A 447 -7.39 9.09 2.02
C ILE A 447 -6.24 8.93 3.02
N GLU A 448 -5.41 7.90 2.86
CA GLU A 448 -4.42 7.50 3.88
C GLU A 448 -3.01 7.32 3.31
N ASP A 449 -1.99 7.79 4.01
CA ASP A 449 -0.57 7.56 3.67
C ASP A 449 -0.14 8.02 2.27
N ASN A 450 -0.86 8.96 1.65
CA ASN A 450 -0.53 9.42 0.29
C ASN A 450 0.47 10.58 0.32
N PHE A 451 1.26 10.70 -0.73
CA PHE A 451 2.12 11.86 -0.97
C PHE A 451 1.49 12.78 -2.01
N GLY A 452 1.46 14.06 -1.71
CA GLY A 452 1.12 15.10 -2.65
C GLY A 452 -0.36 15.42 -2.79
N VAL A 453 -1.12 15.18 -1.72
CA VAL A 453 -2.58 15.26 -1.75
C VAL A 453 -3.07 16.71 -1.83
N LYS A 454 -4.02 16.93 -2.74
CA LYS A 454 -4.92 18.09 -2.74
C LYS A 454 -6.35 17.58 -2.88
N VAL A 455 -7.27 18.02 -2.02
CA VAL A 455 -8.66 17.53 -2.07
C VAL A 455 -9.60 18.69 -2.34
N PHE A 456 -10.49 18.50 -3.30
CA PHE A 456 -11.51 19.45 -3.66
C PHE A 456 -12.91 18.84 -3.53
N VAL A 457 -13.75 19.41 -2.66
CA VAL A 457 -15.05 18.84 -2.31
C VAL A 457 -16.17 19.78 -2.74
N ARG A 458 -17.00 19.31 -3.68
CA ARG A 458 -18.18 20.00 -4.22
C ARG A 458 -19.45 19.12 -4.15
N CYS A 459 -19.54 18.28 -3.13
CA CYS A 459 -20.67 17.37 -2.93
C CYS A 459 -20.98 17.20 -1.45
N ASP A 460 -22.12 16.56 -1.18
CA ASP A 460 -22.42 16.01 0.14
C ASP A 460 -21.37 14.96 0.47
N ILE A 461 -20.94 14.91 1.72
CA ILE A 461 -20.05 13.85 2.20
C ILE A 461 -20.47 13.41 3.59
N GLY A 462 -20.68 12.11 3.76
CA GLY A 462 -21.04 11.54 5.06
C GLY A 462 -19.83 11.42 6.00
N HIS A 463 -18.70 10.98 5.46
CA HIS A 463 -17.45 10.81 6.20
C HIS A 463 -16.26 10.98 5.25
N LEU A 464 -15.31 11.81 5.66
CA LEU A 464 -14.04 12.01 4.95
C LEU A 464 -12.91 11.87 5.95
N TYR A 465 -12.12 10.81 5.82
CA TYR A 465 -10.96 10.55 6.65
C TYR A 465 -9.69 10.83 5.86
N LEU A 466 -8.92 11.83 6.29
CA LEU A 466 -7.59 12.11 5.78
C LEU A 466 -6.58 11.74 6.87
N LYS A 467 -5.76 10.72 6.65
CA LYS A 467 -4.80 10.23 7.64
C LYS A 467 -3.39 10.12 7.10
N HIS A 468 -2.38 10.58 7.85
CA HIS A 468 -0.97 10.34 7.55
C HIS A 468 -0.52 10.81 6.16
N ASN A 469 -1.24 11.75 5.53
CA ASN A 469 -0.91 12.22 4.19
C ASN A 469 0.09 13.39 4.24
N ASN A 470 0.85 13.52 3.16
CA ASN A 470 1.61 14.73 2.88
C ASN A 470 0.80 15.62 1.93
N MET A 471 0.22 16.69 2.45
CA MET A 471 -0.84 17.46 1.79
C MET A 471 -0.39 18.87 1.42
N ARG A 472 -0.99 19.41 0.36
CA ARG A 472 -0.90 20.82 -0.04
C ARG A 472 -2.09 21.60 0.50
N ASP A 473 -3.26 21.41 -0.12
CA ASP A 473 -4.47 22.18 0.16
C ASP A 473 -5.72 21.30 0.19
N VAL A 474 -6.69 21.67 1.00
CA VAL A 474 -8.04 21.09 0.97
C VAL A 474 -9.07 22.21 0.85
N GLN A 475 -9.93 22.12 -0.17
CA GLN A 475 -10.92 23.14 -0.45
C GLN A 475 -12.32 22.53 -0.52
N PHE A 476 -13.24 23.10 0.26
CA PHE A 476 -14.66 22.79 0.25
C PHE A 476 -15.42 23.94 -0.42
N GLU A 477 -16.00 23.66 -1.58
CA GLU A 477 -16.81 24.59 -2.35
C GLU A 477 -18.18 23.96 -2.61
N ILE A 478 -19.02 23.94 -1.58
CA ILE A 478 -20.30 23.25 -1.66
C ILE A 478 -21.44 24.19 -2.10
N PRO A 479 -22.44 23.68 -2.84
CA PRO A 479 -23.67 24.40 -3.11
C PRO A 479 -24.61 24.47 -1.89
N ILE A 480 -25.68 25.26 -1.98
CA ILE A 480 -26.66 25.45 -0.90
C ILE A 480 -27.37 24.12 -0.60
N GLY A 481 -27.48 23.78 0.70
CA GLY A 481 -28.21 22.60 1.16
C GLY A 481 -27.37 21.31 1.25
N THR A 482 -26.07 21.40 0.94
CA THR A 482 -25.14 20.28 1.01
C THR A 482 -24.67 20.00 2.44
N LYS A 483 -24.63 18.74 2.89
CA LYS A 483 -24.18 18.31 4.23
C LYS A 483 -22.73 17.82 4.18
N LEU A 484 -21.90 18.35 5.08
CA LEU A 484 -20.54 17.87 5.32
C LEU A 484 -20.47 17.27 6.73
N GLN A 485 -20.29 15.96 6.83
CA GLN A 485 -20.31 15.22 8.08
C GLN A 485 -18.97 14.51 8.31
N ASN A 486 -18.58 14.40 9.58
CA ASN A 486 -17.45 13.59 10.07
C ASN A 486 -16.17 13.74 9.23
N ILE A 487 -15.71 14.98 9.07
CA ILE A 487 -14.44 15.27 8.39
C ILE A 487 -13.32 15.14 9.41
N VAL A 488 -12.40 14.21 9.20
CA VAL A 488 -11.31 13.92 10.15
C VAL A 488 -9.97 14.09 9.46
N PHE A 489 -9.14 14.95 10.03
CA PHE A 489 -7.73 15.08 9.70
C PHE A 489 -6.91 14.46 10.82
N GLU A 490 -6.20 13.37 10.57
CA GLU A 490 -5.36 12.66 11.54
C GLU A 490 -3.90 12.63 11.06
N ASP A 491 -3.00 13.25 11.83
CA ASP A 491 -1.54 13.19 11.59
C ASP A 491 -1.11 13.49 10.15
N ASN A 492 -1.77 14.44 9.48
CA ASN A 492 -1.36 14.90 8.15
C ASN A 492 -0.23 15.94 8.26
N TYR A 493 0.55 16.09 7.20
CA TYR A 493 1.71 16.98 7.13
C TYR A 493 1.62 17.95 5.95
N GLU A 494 2.19 19.13 6.09
CA GLU A 494 2.43 20.06 4.99
C GLU A 494 3.57 19.53 4.10
N TRP A 495 3.24 19.33 2.81
CA TRP A 495 4.04 18.74 1.72
C TRP A 495 5.55 18.65 1.97
N SER A 496 6.24 19.79 2.14
CA SER A 496 7.71 19.85 2.15
C SER A 496 8.33 20.01 3.54
N THR A 497 7.54 20.42 4.53
CA THR A 497 8.07 20.94 5.80
C THR A 497 7.96 19.93 6.94
N ARG A 498 7.27 18.79 6.73
CA ARG A 498 6.83 17.86 7.79
C ARG A 498 6.11 18.57 8.95
N ASN A 499 5.68 19.82 8.74
CA ASN A 499 4.88 20.53 9.72
C ASN A 499 3.52 19.84 9.80
N PRO A 500 2.90 19.75 10.98
CA PRO A 500 1.51 19.31 11.07
C PRO A 500 0.63 20.13 10.14
N TYR A 501 -0.25 19.44 9.41
CA TYR A 501 -1.25 20.07 8.59
C TYR A 501 -2.25 20.82 9.49
N ASP A 502 -2.46 22.09 9.21
CA ASP A 502 -3.30 22.98 10.01
C ASP A 502 -4.53 23.42 9.21
N ILE A 503 -5.52 23.97 9.90
CA ILE A 503 -6.74 24.50 9.33
C ILE A 503 -6.50 25.67 8.35
N GLU A 504 -5.34 26.34 8.41
CA GLU A 504 -5.01 27.43 7.50
C GLU A 504 -4.98 27.00 6.03
N TYR A 505 -4.75 25.71 5.77
CA TYR A 505 -4.77 25.10 4.44
C TYR A 505 -6.16 24.56 4.04
N VAL A 506 -7.17 24.75 4.90
CA VAL A 506 -8.56 24.40 4.62
C VAL A 506 -9.33 25.65 4.21
N THR A 507 -9.81 25.66 2.96
CA THR A 507 -10.64 26.76 2.44
C THR A 507 -12.10 26.34 2.36
N LEU A 508 -12.99 27.19 2.88
CA LEU A 508 -14.45 27.01 2.83
C LEU A 508 -15.09 28.17 2.06
N ASN A 509 -16.02 27.90 1.14
CA ASN A 509 -16.88 28.95 0.61
C ASN A 509 -17.94 29.37 1.66
N SER A 510 -18.66 30.48 1.40
CA SER A 510 -19.65 31.04 2.34
C SER A 510 -20.81 30.10 2.64
N GLU A 511 -21.14 29.18 1.73
CA GLU A 511 -22.18 28.18 1.93
C GLU A 511 -21.66 26.98 2.73
N ALA A 512 -20.46 26.47 2.44
CA ALA A 512 -19.83 25.38 3.19
C ALA A 512 -19.76 25.67 4.68
N ALA A 513 -19.40 26.90 5.02
CA ALA A 513 -19.34 27.36 6.41
C ALA A 513 -20.65 27.21 7.21
N LYS A 514 -21.81 27.07 6.55
CA LYS A 514 -23.12 26.97 7.20
C LYS A 514 -23.56 25.52 7.49
N TYR A 515 -22.98 24.54 6.80
CA TYR A 515 -23.49 23.16 6.76
C TYR A 515 -22.44 22.09 7.09
N ILE A 516 -21.35 22.51 7.73
CA ILE A 516 -20.38 21.59 8.33
C ILE A 516 -20.89 21.19 9.71
N ASP A 517 -21.13 19.89 9.90
CA ASP A 517 -21.51 19.35 11.21
C ASP A 517 -20.29 19.22 12.13
N GLU A 518 -19.21 18.59 11.64
CA GLU A 518 -17.99 18.34 12.42
C GLU A 518 -16.73 18.29 11.53
N ILE A 519 -15.70 19.06 11.89
CA ILE A 519 -14.32 18.88 11.43
C ILE A 519 -13.45 18.61 12.65
N THR A 520 -12.78 17.46 12.67
CA THR A 520 -11.86 17.05 13.73
C THR A 520 -10.42 17.06 13.22
N PHE A 521 -9.52 17.66 13.98
CA PHE A 521 -8.08 17.55 13.78
C PHE A 521 -7.47 16.77 14.94
N ILE A 522 -6.75 15.69 14.62
CA ILE A 522 -6.06 14.82 15.57
C ILE A 522 -4.58 14.83 15.21
N ASN A 523 -3.72 15.20 16.15
CA ASN A 523 -2.27 15.18 15.96
C ASN A 523 -1.62 14.49 17.17
N HIS A 524 -1.10 13.30 16.95
CA HIS A 524 -0.42 12.48 17.95
C HIS A 524 1.09 12.81 18.05
N ASN A 525 1.66 13.52 17.08
CA ASN A 525 3.08 13.89 17.05
C ASN A 525 3.34 15.22 17.79
N THR A 526 3.62 15.09 19.09
CA THR A 526 3.76 16.18 20.10
C THR A 526 5.02 17.05 20.01
N HIS A 527 5.86 16.93 18.97
CA HIS A 527 7.19 17.56 18.98
C HIS A 527 7.25 19.02 18.48
N ARG A 528 6.15 19.61 18.00
CA ARG A 528 6.09 21.03 17.67
C ARG A 528 4.72 21.64 18.04
N PRO A 529 4.69 22.75 18.79
CA PRO A 529 3.43 23.45 19.07
C PRO A 529 2.81 23.97 17.76
N SER A 530 1.51 23.74 17.57
CA SER A 530 0.74 24.30 16.47
C SER A 530 0.81 25.84 16.49
N LYS A 531 0.88 26.47 15.32
CA LYS A 531 0.83 27.93 15.22
C LYS A 531 -0.52 28.46 15.72
N PRO A 532 -0.59 29.67 16.30
CA PRO A 532 -1.85 30.26 16.71
C PRO A 532 -2.69 30.67 15.49
N ILE A 533 -3.86 30.06 15.37
CA ILE A 533 -4.88 30.33 14.34
C ILE A 533 -5.35 31.80 14.47
N THR A 534 -5.29 32.57 13.39
CA THR A 534 -5.64 34.02 13.36
C THR A 534 -6.88 34.39 12.54
N LYS A 535 -7.61 33.42 11.97
CA LYS A 535 -8.85 33.68 11.18
C LYS A 535 -10.14 33.35 11.96
N PRO A 536 -11.31 33.88 11.56
CA PRO A 536 -12.56 33.70 12.29
C PRO A 536 -12.90 32.22 12.37
N ILE A 537 -12.94 31.72 13.60
CA ILE A 537 -13.12 30.32 13.92
C ILE A 537 -14.62 30.03 13.83
N TYR A 538 -15.03 29.31 12.77
CA TYR A 538 -16.40 28.84 12.53
C TYR A 538 -16.95 27.99 13.70
N LYS A 539 -18.27 28.01 13.91
CA LYS A 539 -18.95 27.32 15.01
C LYS A 539 -18.73 25.81 14.93
N GLY A 540 -18.11 25.21 15.96
CA GLY A 540 -18.12 23.76 16.16
C GLY A 540 -16.77 23.06 16.27
N PHE A 541 -15.63 23.75 16.41
CA PHE A 541 -14.36 23.06 16.61
C PHE A 541 -14.32 22.33 17.96
N ILE A 542 -14.25 21.00 17.90
CA ILE A 542 -13.77 20.18 19.00
C ILE A 542 -12.24 20.16 18.89
N THR A 543 -11.58 21.01 19.67
CA THR A 543 -10.12 20.96 19.79
C THR A 543 -9.74 19.85 20.77
N GLN A 544 -9.12 18.79 20.26
CA GLN A 544 -8.47 17.75 21.08
C GLN A 544 -6.96 18.01 21.08
N LYS A 545 -6.36 18.11 22.26
CA LYS A 545 -4.90 18.28 22.42
C LYS A 545 -4.41 17.31 23.48
N SER A 546 -3.43 16.49 23.12
CA SER A 546 -2.71 15.62 24.04
C SER A 546 -1.40 16.28 24.47
N SER A 547 -1.12 16.30 25.77
CA SER A 547 0.10 16.91 26.34
C SER A 547 0.77 16.00 27.36
N PHE A 548 2.10 16.01 27.38
CA PHE A 548 2.93 15.23 28.30
C PHE A 548 3.37 16.08 29.50
N TYR A 549 3.13 15.59 30.72
CA TYR A 549 3.62 16.25 31.92
C TYR A 549 4.26 15.28 32.91
N LYS A 550 5.55 15.50 33.12
CA LYS A 550 6.29 14.88 34.21
C LYS A 550 6.03 15.66 35.49
N VAL A 551 5.15 15.14 36.34
CA VAL A 551 4.86 15.77 37.63
C VAL A 551 5.96 15.38 38.62
N SER A 552 6.56 16.36 39.30
CA SER A 552 7.64 16.10 40.26
C SER A 552 7.10 15.32 41.47
N SER A 553 7.98 14.72 42.29
CA SER A 553 7.60 13.96 43.49
C SER A 553 7.11 14.82 44.66
N SER A 554 6.67 16.06 44.39
CA SER A 554 6.23 17.02 45.40
C SER A 554 4.80 16.71 45.87
N ALA A 555 4.51 16.95 47.15
CA ALA A 555 3.17 16.79 47.72
C ALA A 555 2.22 17.96 47.41
N VAL A 556 2.60 18.84 46.46
CA VAL A 556 1.85 20.04 46.07
C VAL A 556 1.13 19.77 44.75
N ALA A 557 -0.08 20.32 44.59
CA ALA A 557 -0.79 20.22 43.31
C ALA A 557 0.03 20.97 42.25
N GLU A 558 0.45 20.26 41.21
CA GLU A 558 1.20 20.84 40.10
C GLU A 558 0.28 21.05 38.91
N ARG A 559 0.57 22.08 38.13
CA ARG A 559 -0.19 22.42 36.94
C ARG A 559 -0.05 21.30 35.91
N GLY A 560 -1.16 20.63 35.61
CA GLY A 560 -1.23 19.60 34.58
C GLY A 560 -1.40 20.18 33.19
N PHE A 561 -2.22 21.22 33.00
CA PHE A 561 -2.32 21.99 31.76
C PHE A 561 -3.05 23.30 32.04
N SER A 562 -3.14 24.17 31.04
CA SER A 562 -3.93 25.40 31.17
C SER A 562 -4.84 25.62 29.98
N LEU A 563 -5.88 26.40 30.20
CA LEU A 563 -6.74 26.92 29.14
C LEU A 563 -6.67 28.45 29.13
N GLU A 564 -6.49 29.06 27.97
CA GLU A 564 -6.82 30.47 27.79
C GLU A 564 -8.32 30.59 27.53
N VAL A 565 -8.97 31.48 28.27
CA VAL A 565 -10.39 31.76 28.21
C VAL A 565 -10.55 33.23 27.81
N PRO A 566 -11.21 33.53 26.68
CA PRO A 566 -11.33 34.89 26.16
C PRO A 566 -12.20 35.74 27.08
N ASN A 567 -12.12 37.06 26.96
CA ASN A 567 -13.06 37.97 27.61
C ASN A 567 -14.40 37.97 26.87
N ASP A 568 -15.17 36.89 27.03
CA ASP A 568 -16.47 36.70 26.39
C ASP A 568 -17.43 35.94 27.31
N SER A 569 -18.73 36.08 27.06
CA SER A 569 -19.76 35.32 27.76
C SER A 569 -19.86 33.91 27.19
N LEU A 570 -19.38 32.92 27.94
CA LEU A 570 -19.29 31.53 27.48
C LEU A 570 -19.68 30.51 28.53
N ASN A 571 -20.13 29.35 28.04
CA ASN A 571 -20.23 28.12 28.79
C ASN A 571 -19.51 27.04 27.99
N ALA A 572 -18.51 26.42 28.60
CA ALA A 572 -17.74 25.37 27.99
C ALA A 572 -17.65 24.11 28.86
N ILE A 573 -17.58 22.96 28.20
CA ILE A 573 -17.35 21.66 28.82
C ILE A 573 -16.00 21.16 28.32
N VAL A 574 -15.19 20.67 29.23
CA VAL A 574 -13.90 20.06 28.94
C VAL A 574 -13.93 18.64 29.47
N GLU A 575 -13.40 17.70 28.71
CA GLU A 575 -13.19 16.32 29.13
C GLU A 575 -11.70 16.05 29.15
N ILE A 576 -11.24 15.40 30.21
CA ILE A 576 -9.82 15.19 30.48
C ILE A 576 -9.66 13.71 30.80
N ARG A 577 -8.98 12.99 29.92
CA ARG A 577 -8.55 11.62 30.18
C ARG A 577 -7.12 11.67 30.70
N ALA A 578 -6.94 11.31 31.96
CA ALA A 578 -5.66 11.27 32.65
C ALA A 578 -5.17 9.82 32.79
N LEU A 579 -4.03 9.51 32.20
CA LEU A 579 -3.40 8.19 32.25
C LEU A 579 -2.13 8.28 33.12
N LYS A 580 -2.06 7.50 34.20
CA LYS A 580 -0.86 7.38 35.05
C LYS A 580 -0.09 6.13 34.66
N SER A 581 1.17 6.25 34.25
CA SER A 581 2.01 5.11 33.87
C SER A 581 3.47 5.28 34.33
N LYS A 582 4.20 4.19 34.59
CA LYS A 582 5.64 4.24 34.93
C LYS A 582 6.54 4.44 33.70
N SER A 583 5.97 4.24 32.52
CA SER A 583 6.56 4.30 31.18
C SER A 583 5.40 4.09 30.18
N ILE A 584 5.46 4.72 29.00
CA ILE A 584 4.50 4.51 27.89
C ILE A 584 4.33 3.02 27.50
N LEU A 585 5.35 2.19 27.79
CA LEU A 585 5.37 0.75 27.49
C LEU A 585 4.90 -0.13 28.66
N ALA A 586 4.58 0.44 29.83
CA ALA A 586 4.15 -0.33 30.99
C ALA A 586 2.68 -0.75 30.83
N LYS A 587 2.43 -2.06 30.85
CA LYS A 587 1.12 -2.71 30.62
C LYS A 587 0.07 -2.51 31.74
N SER A 588 0.26 -1.57 32.65
CA SER A 588 -0.64 -1.35 33.79
C SER A 588 -0.89 0.15 34.06
N PRO A 589 -1.49 0.90 33.11
CA PRO A 589 -1.85 2.29 33.34
C PRO A 589 -3.07 2.39 34.28
N ARG A 590 -3.14 3.42 35.13
CA ARG A 590 -4.40 3.82 35.79
C ARG A 590 -5.03 4.91 34.95
N GLU A 591 -6.30 4.79 34.61
CA GLU A 591 -7.03 5.80 33.83
C GLU A 591 -8.06 6.50 34.70
N ILE A 592 -8.11 7.82 34.62
CA ILE A 592 -9.12 8.65 35.28
C ILE A 592 -9.73 9.61 34.27
N LEU A 593 -11.05 9.60 34.16
CA LEU A 593 -11.81 10.54 33.35
C LEU A 593 -12.35 11.66 34.23
N PHE A 594 -12.04 12.91 33.87
CA PHE A 594 -12.64 14.10 34.46
C PHE A 594 -13.47 14.86 33.44
N ARG A 595 -14.50 15.55 33.92
CA ARG A 595 -15.28 16.51 33.14
C ARG A 595 -15.31 17.85 33.87
N GLY A 596 -14.84 18.89 33.18
CA GLY A 596 -14.81 20.25 33.64
C GLY A 596 -15.90 21.10 33.01
N ALA A 597 -16.37 22.09 33.76
CA ALA A 597 -17.24 23.15 33.26
C ALA A 597 -16.54 24.49 33.45
N ILE A 598 -16.51 25.29 32.39
CA ILE A 598 -15.95 26.64 32.37
C ILE A 598 -17.08 27.59 32.04
N LYS A 599 -17.25 28.61 32.86
CA LYS A 599 -18.24 29.65 32.63
C LYS A 599 -17.57 31.00 32.80
N ARG A 600 -17.79 31.88 31.84
CA ARG A 600 -17.38 33.29 31.97
C ARG A 600 -18.53 34.17 31.50
N THR A 601 -18.71 35.29 32.17
CA THR A 601 -19.47 36.44 31.65
C THR A 601 -18.44 37.48 31.24
N ALA A 602 -18.65 38.19 30.13
CA ALA A 602 -17.74 39.28 29.73
C ALA A 602 -17.46 40.24 30.90
N ASP A 603 -16.20 40.66 31.03
CA ASP A 603 -15.63 41.49 32.09
C ASP A 603 -15.68 40.90 33.51
N ALA A 604 -16.05 39.62 33.66
CA ALA A 604 -16.05 38.90 34.92
C ALA A 604 -14.95 37.83 35.00
N THR A 605 -14.65 37.40 36.23
CA THR A 605 -13.73 36.28 36.48
C THR A 605 -14.32 34.98 35.94
N THR A 606 -13.48 34.22 35.24
CA THR A 606 -13.79 32.87 34.78
C THR A 606 -14.05 31.95 35.97
N LEU A 607 -15.16 31.23 35.93
CA LEU A 607 -15.46 30.15 36.86
C LEU A 607 -15.10 28.83 36.18
N ALA A 608 -14.26 28.02 36.82
CA ALA A 608 -13.89 26.71 36.32
C ALA A 608 -14.05 25.67 37.42
N GLN A 609 -14.79 24.61 37.13
CA GLN A 609 -14.99 23.48 38.03
C GLN A 609 -14.57 22.20 37.33
N LEU A 610 -14.03 21.25 38.09
CA LEU A 610 -13.66 19.93 37.59
C LEU A 610 -14.30 18.84 38.44
N LYS A 611 -14.91 17.85 37.80
CA LYS A 611 -15.51 16.69 38.46
C LYS A 611 -14.90 15.40 37.91
N LYS A 612 -14.48 14.49 38.80
CA LYS A 612 -14.12 13.12 38.42
C LYS A 612 -15.39 12.37 38.00
N ILE A 613 -15.37 11.78 36.82
CA ILE A 613 -16.50 11.04 36.25
C ILE A 613 -16.31 9.54 36.42
N GLU A 614 -15.12 9.05 36.09
CA GLU A 614 -14.82 7.62 36.10
C GLU A 614 -13.37 7.38 36.48
N GLU A 615 -13.09 6.23 37.08
CA GLU A 615 -11.76 5.76 37.41
C GLU A 615 -11.66 4.26 37.16
N ILE A 616 -10.74 3.87 36.27
CA ILE A 616 -10.51 2.48 35.89
C ILE A 616 -9.11 2.10 36.37
N THR A 617 -9.06 1.10 37.25
CA THR A 617 -7.81 0.47 37.70
C THR A 617 -7.74 -0.93 37.10
N TYR A 618 -6.61 -1.26 36.48
CA TYR A 618 -6.38 -2.58 35.92
C TYR A 618 -5.62 -3.43 36.95
N ASP A 619 -6.26 -4.47 37.48
CA ASP A 619 -5.69 -5.32 38.54
C ASP A 619 -4.76 -6.40 37.96
N GLU A 620 -3.48 -6.40 38.37
CA GLU A 620 -2.71 -7.63 38.61
C GLU A 620 -1.74 -7.45 39.81
N ILE A 621 -2.02 -8.24 40.85
CA ILE A 621 -1.19 -8.85 41.90
C ILE A 621 0.10 -8.11 42.34
N ASN A 622 0.06 -7.58 43.57
CA ASN A 622 1.17 -7.12 44.45
C ASN A 622 1.70 -5.67 44.34
N ALA A 623 0.94 -4.72 43.79
CA ALA A 623 1.25 -3.30 44.01
C ALA A 623 0.25 -2.70 45.00
N THR A 624 0.73 -2.29 46.18
CA THR A 624 -0.05 -1.57 47.21
C THR A 624 -0.80 -0.41 46.55
N ALA A 625 -2.13 -0.43 46.63
CA ALA A 625 -2.99 0.57 46.01
C ALA A 625 -2.55 1.98 46.40
N ILE A 626 -2.19 2.79 45.41
CA ILE A 626 -1.83 4.20 45.61
C ILE A 626 -3.11 4.96 45.98
N GLY A 627 -3.20 5.38 47.24
CA GLY A 627 -4.36 6.06 47.83
C GLY A 627 -4.79 7.32 47.05
N VAL A 628 -6.09 7.63 47.18
CA VAL A 628 -6.75 8.74 46.49
C VAL A 628 -6.31 10.07 47.12
N GLY A 629 -5.46 10.81 46.41
CA GLY A 629 -5.19 12.22 46.73
C GLY A 629 -6.42 13.09 46.47
N THR A 630 -6.47 14.25 47.14
CA THR A 630 -7.52 15.27 47.05
C THR A 630 -7.90 15.62 45.60
N ALA A 631 -9.16 16.05 45.40
CA ALA A 631 -9.69 16.41 44.09
C ALA A 631 -8.81 17.44 43.37
N PRO A 632 -8.65 17.35 42.03
CA PRO A 632 -7.92 18.35 41.26
C PRO A 632 -8.52 19.74 41.48
N THR A 633 -7.66 20.75 41.49
CA THR A 633 -8.06 22.14 41.72
C THR A 633 -7.91 22.95 40.44
N THR A 634 -8.69 24.01 40.33
CA THR A 634 -8.57 24.99 39.24
C THR A 634 -8.01 26.29 39.82
N THR A 635 -7.14 26.95 39.07
CA THR A 635 -6.63 28.30 39.42
C THR A 635 -6.84 29.22 38.23
N VAL A 636 -7.46 30.37 38.48
CA VAL A 636 -7.75 31.36 37.44
C VAL A 636 -6.80 32.54 37.64
N THR A 637 -6.07 32.89 36.59
CA THR A 637 -5.14 34.03 36.58
C THR A 637 -5.43 34.96 35.40
N GLY A 638 -5.06 36.23 35.53
CA GLY A 638 -5.30 37.26 34.51
C GLY A 638 -6.45 38.23 34.86
N ASN A 639 -6.45 39.37 34.19
CA ASN A 639 -7.41 40.46 34.41
C ASN A 639 -8.81 40.09 33.86
N THR A 640 -9.87 40.57 34.50
CA THR A 640 -11.25 40.25 34.12
C THR A 640 -11.66 40.88 32.79
N THR A 641 -10.95 41.91 32.33
CA THR A 641 -11.17 42.56 31.02
C THR A 641 -10.36 41.94 29.88
N ASP A 642 -9.46 40.99 30.19
CA ASP A 642 -8.53 40.39 29.22
C ASP A 642 -8.74 38.87 29.11
N VAL A 643 -7.92 38.20 28.30
CA VAL A 643 -7.83 36.73 28.31
C VAL A 643 -7.39 36.27 29.70
N GLN A 644 -8.13 35.32 30.27
CA GLN A 644 -7.78 34.70 31.55
C GLN A 644 -7.25 33.29 31.32
N LYS A 645 -6.36 32.85 32.20
CA LYS A 645 -5.77 31.52 32.16
C LYS A 645 -6.35 30.67 33.27
N VAL A 646 -6.90 29.51 32.92
CA VAL A 646 -7.42 28.51 33.85
C VAL A 646 -6.44 27.36 33.91
N ASP A 647 -5.68 27.27 35.00
CA ASP A 647 -4.78 26.17 35.30
C ASP A 647 -5.56 25.04 35.96
N PHE A 648 -5.41 23.82 35.43
CA PHE A 648 -5.93 22.61 36.06
C PHE A 648 -4.76 21.91 36.77
N ASN A 649 -4.81 21.89 38.10
CA ASN A 649 -3.75 21.36 38.94
C ASN A 649 -4.13 19.97 39.46
N PHE A 650 -3.20 19.03 39.33
CA PHE A 650 -3.37 17.64 39.72
C PHE A 650 -2.33 17.27 40.77
N LEU A 651 -2.75 16.52 41.80
CA LEU A 651 -1.85 16.04 42.84
C LEU A 651 -1.18 14.73 42.42
N ASN A 652 0.15 14.67 42.50
CA ASN A 652 0.89 13.42 42.34
C ASN A 652 0.93 12.67 43.67
N TYR A 653 -0.11 11.88 43.95
CA TYR A 653 -0.10 11.09 45.19
C TYR A 653 0.91 9.94 45.07
N THR A 654 2.06 10.11 45.72
CA THR A 654 2.94 9.15 46.43
C THR A 654 4.38 9.67 46.31
N ALA A 655 4.95 10.17 47.40
CA ALA A 655 6.34 10.58 47.45
C ALA A 655 7.25 9.40 47.03
N GLY A 656 8.12 9.62 46.03
CA GLY A 656 9.04 8.61 45.51
C GLY A 656 8.56 7.80 44.29
N SER A 657 7.38 8.07 43.73
CA SER A 657 6.90 7.43 42.50
C SER A 657 7.57 8.00 41.24
N SER A 658 8.09 7.14 40.36
CA SER A 658 8.60 7.52 39.03
C SER A 658 7.52 7.51 37.94
N ALA A 659 6.24 7.42 38.31
CA ALA A 659 5.13 7.39 37.36
C ALA A 659 4.77 8.79 36.83
N GLU A 660 4.51 8.87 35.54
CA GLU A 660 4.16 10.05 34.75
C GLU A 660 2.65 10.10 34.53
N TRP A 661 2.10 11.32 34.40
CA TRP A 661 0.71 11.54 34.01
C TRP A 661 0.65 12.04 32.57
N HIS A 662 -0.25 11.44 31.80
CA HIS A 662 -0.54 11.80 30.42
C HIS A 662 -1.96 12.33 30.38
N PHE A 663 -2.15 13.54 29.87
CA PHE A 663 -3.46 14.17 29.81
C PHE A 663 -3.88 14.34 28.35
N ASP A 664 -4.98 13.71 27.99
CA ASP A 664 -5.71 13.95 26.74
C ASP A 664 -6.90 14.85 27.06
N VAL A 665 -6.86 16.08 26.54
CA VAL A 665 -7.80 17.14 26.87
C VAL A 665 -8.65 17.46 25.64
N LYS A 666 -9.96 17.36 25.80
CA LYS A 666 -10.96 17.61 24.77
C LYS A 666 -11.91 18.72 25.22
N VAL A 667 -12.00 19.82 24.48
CA VAL A 667 -13.05 20.83 24.71
C VAL A 667 -14.29 20.42 23.90
N ILE A 668 -15.39 20.11 24.59
CA ILE A 668 -16.61 19.51 24.02
C ILE A 668 -17.60 20.58 23.49
N THR A 669 -17.47 21.83 23.91
CA THR A 669 -18.45 22.88 23.61
C THR A 669 -18.05 23.80 22.47
N SER A 670 -19.05 24.33 21.79
CA SER A 670 -19.00 25.22 20.62
C SER A 670 -18.39 26.62 20.83
N HIS A 671 -17.73 26.90 21.96
CA HIS A 671 -17.15 28.21 22.21
C HIS A 671 -15.72 28.30 21.70
N THR A 672 -15.53 29.02 20.60
CA THR A 672 -14.35 29.00 19.74
C THR A 672 -13.12 29.74 20.28
N GLY A 673 -13.27 30.48 21.37
CA GLY A 673 -12.15 31.26 21.93
C GLY A 673 -11.30 30.56 22.99
N ILE A 674 -11.65 29.33 23.42
CA ILE A 674 -10.86 28.62 24.45
C ILE A 674 -9.67 27.91 23.81
N LYS A 675 -8.45 28.19 24.28
CA LYS A 675 -7.22 27.57 23.76
C LYS A 675 -6.55 26.69 24.82
N ILE A 676 -6.12 25.49 24.44
CA ILE A 676 -5.39 24.58 25.34
C ILE A 676 -3.89 24.90 25.29
N LEU A 677 -3.33 25.35 26.41
CA LEU A 677 -1.89 25.60 26.57
C LEU A 677 -1.17 24.38 27.15
N SER A 678 0.04 24.14 26.65
CA SER A 678 1.04 23.25 27.26
C SER A 678 1.89 24.02 28.29
#